data_AF-A0A4S8LBN6-F1
#
_entry.id   AF-A0A4S8LBN6-F1
#
_cell.length_a   1.000
_cell.length_b   1.000
_cell.length_c   1.000
_cell.angle_alpha   90.00
_cell.angle_beta   90.00
_cell.angle_gamma   90.00
#
_symmetry.space_group_name_H-M   'P 1'
#
loop_
_entity.id
_entity.type
_entity.pdbx_description
1 polymer ?
#
loop_
_entity_poly.entity_id
_entity_poly.type
_entity_poly.pdbx_seq_one_letter_code
_entity_poly.pdbx_strand_id
1 'polypeptide(L)'
;MLLDIMDNLPRLRLSTAHFKLILWLLRQAGIQNVPKYDAFRQMQKGLAKTCCTEPKECTSSLGNHFYINDPREAVKQQFANPQVILHMNFYPEETDGPISEVWQAERWKEFDPSDLTPMYSSNGKQFYVDEVAMLDDGRTLHVDCNLVDIAPDGTWSFSTELKSVRADQFESNYLEIVDSMPDTTIPWKVPAMPNPKRALVGKDEDLYVVMIPIWADDVSGNKSKQYNKHINLYTQNSNLPARLLQQEYFVNFVSTSPHASAPEQFAEIRKIINDTHTNPIKCYNAHTRRTCRVILRVPSLPADNPQQSEEASHIGGASNQFCRRCHVGGTHREKESDSGYHSLFEIGVLRSAAETKNNLTEQLRTAMLGGDDKRVSTLQTATGTKDKVAEYWIEILRNRANAILEACPTTSENELVTELSKWLDEQPGDKMNPLLDIAGLDPTRDTPVEILHTILLGIVKYTWFMFHSRITDESQRQLFVSRLQSTDTNGLTIPPFRAAYMMQYRNGLIGKHFKALMQTMVFHVHDLVTPAEFEVIKAVGELGAMLWVPQIDNMERYTQDLEVRIGNVLDAFAAVDPNKIAVKVKLHLLPHIIPDCRRYGPAIHNSTEIFECFNAIFRMCSVLSNHQAPSRDIAWKIASMDRLKHILSGGYWLQDGEWVQASPRVQRILQVDPVIQQHLGWVPPQKVQFGKVTPLSEKKTISLEWVKTQASSVHPAVKATVWEENRSVIAQSGDICTKGSWIAVRRSNSEFMIGRLAEILSPTITIDGDPDYILTVETFSLGENRHPDFDMPILRRPTAAENIPAFMTVGISDVLFSLSVQHDCRLNRCQLTAQRVVRQEHKETSQQVSVLAHSNDDNFIVNMHALHNATLLRQLLPRCLTEPKSLHTDRHAYHLEVSKKYQDDQEKRRKQGTSKQKRLVKLRWGERKSRKWESNTDLENAHG
;
A
#
# COMPACT_ATOMS: atom_id res chain seq x y z
N MET A 1 -33.04 9.11 10.74
CA MET A 1 -31.59 9.22 10.43
C MET A 1 -30.71 8.52 11.47
N LEU A 2 -30.74 8.88 12.77
CA LEU A 2 -29.90 8.21 13.79
C LEU A 2 -30.06 6.67 13.82
N LEU A 3 -31.29 6.16 13.70
CA LEU A 3 -31.54 4.72 13.57
C LEU A 3 -30.93 4.10 12.29
N ASP A 4 -30.89 4.86 11.19
CA ASP A 4 -30.26 4.40 9.92
C ASP A 4 -28.74 4.39 10.02
N ILE A 5 -28.17 5.39 10.70
CA ILE A 5 -26.75 5.43 11.07
C ILE A 5 -26.39 4.17 11.85
N MET A 6 -27.09 3.91 12.96
CA MET A 6 -26.82 2.74 13.82
C MET A 6 -26.90 1.41 13.07
N ASP A 7 -27.86 1.23 12.16
CA ASP A 7 -27.99 -0.01 11.38
C ASP A 7 -26.89 -0.15 10.32
N ASN A 8 -26.34 0.95 9.80
CA ASN A 8 -25.36 0.99 8.72
C ASN A 8 -23.95 1.42 9.16
N LEU A 9 -23.62 1.39 10.46
CA LEU A 9 -22.24 1.59 10.91
C LEU A 9 -21.35 0.42 10.44
N PRO A 10 -20.29 0.68 9.64
CA PRO A 10 -19.43 -0.37 9.10
C PRO A 10 -18.81 -1.27 10.17
N ARG A 11 -18.35 -0.69 11.29
CA ARG A 11 -17.62 -1.40 12.35
C ARG A 11 -18.45 -1.90 13.54
N LEU A 12 -19.75 -1.58 13.57
CA LEU A 12 -20.67 -1.95 14.65
C LEU A 12 -21.99 -2.49 14.10
N ARG A 13 -21.92 -3.43 13.14
CA ARG A 13 -23.12 -3.99 12.53
C ARG A 13 -23.96 -4.72 13.58
N LEU A 14 -25.26 -4.41 13.59
CA LEU A 14 -26.24 -5.04 14.47
C LEU A 14 -26.96 -6.18 13.75
N SER A 15 -27.29 -7.24 14.50
CA SER A 15 -28.22 -8.27 14.01
C SER A 15 -29.64 -7.72 14.00
N THR A 16 -30.53 -8.34 13.21
CA THR A 16 -31.96 -8.03 13.24
C THR A 16 -32.55 -8.11 14.64
N ALA A 17 -32.11 -9.09 15.45
CA ALA A 17 -32.57 -9.24 16.83
C ALA A 17 -32.09 -8.09 17.73
N HIS A 18 -30.81 -7.70 17.65
CA HIS A 18 -30.28 -6.57 18.40
C HIS A 18 -31.00 -5.27 18.02
N PHE A 19 -31.24 -5.03 16.74
CA PHE A 19 -31.93 -3.81 16.31
C PHE A 19 -33.38 -3.78 16.79
N LYS A 20 -34.11 -4.90 16.73
CA LYS A 20 -35.47 -5.01 17.31
C LYS A 20 -35.47 -4.76 18.83
N LEU A 21 -34.46 -5.25 19.55
CA LEU A 21 -34.31 -5.00 20.99
C LEU A 21 -34.09 -3.51 21.28
N ILE A 22 -33.27 -2.81 20.48
CA ILE A 22 -33.06 -1.36 20.63
C ILE A 22 -34.36 -0.59 20.38
N LEU A 23 -35.11 -0.92 19.33
CA LEU A 23 -36.41 -0.29 19.07
C LEU A 23 -37.39 -0.54 20.22
N TRP A 24 -37.37 -1.73 20.82
CA TRP A 24 -38.16 -2.04 22.01
C TRP A 24 -37.71 -1.19 23.21
N LEU A 25 -36.40 -1.11 23.48
CA LEU A 25 -35.83 -0.35 24.59
C LEU A 25 -36.18 1.13 24.50
N LEU A 26 -36.08 1.74 23.31
CA LEU A 26 -36.46 3.14 23.10
C LEU A 26 -37.93 3.40 23.45
N ARG A 27 -38.82 2.44 23.16
CA ARG A 27 -40.24 2.55 23.56
C ARG A 27 -40.40 2.43 25.08
N GLN A 28 -39.66 1.53 25.73
CA GLN A 28 -39.68 1.41 27.19
C GLN A 28 -39.12 2.66 27.89
N ALA A 29 -38.16 3.34 27.26
CA ALA A 29 -37.60 4.60 27.75
C ALA A 29 -38.52 5.82 27.47
N GLY A 30 -39.74 5.62 26.96
CA GLY A 30 -40.70 6.70 26.72
C GLY A 30 -40.41 7.57 25.49
N ILE A 31 -39.51 7.15 24.59
CA ILE A 31 -39.22 7.89 23.36
C ILE A 31 -40.45 7.82 22.44
N GLN A 32 -40.98 8.98 22.08
CA GLN A 32 -42.12 9.09 21.17
C GLN A 32 -41.70 8.79 19.72
N ASN A 33 -42.65 8.31 18.90
CA ASN A 33 -42.47 8.08 17.46
C ASN A 33 -41.38 7.06 17.06
N VAL A 34 -41.08 6.09 17.93
CA VAL A 34 -40.17 4.98 17.56
C VAL A 34 -40.85 4.09 16.50
N PRO A 35 -40.29 3.95 15.29
CA PRO A 35 -40.94 3.23 14.20
C PRO A 35 -41.10 1.74 14.53
N LYS A 36 -42.09 1.09 13.90
CA LYS A 36 -42.10 -0.38 13.79
C LYS A 36 -40.92 -0.83 12.94
N TYR A 37 -40.36 -2.00 13.21
CA TYR A 37 -39.21 -2.53 12.48
C TYR A 37 -39.47 -2.59 10.97
N ASP A 38 -40.64 -3.09 10.56
CA ASP A 38 -40.99 -3.20 9.14
C ASP A 38 -41.18 -1.83 8.49
N ALA A 39 -41.80 -0.88 9.19
CA ALA A 39 -41.94 0.50 8.73
C ALA A 39 -40.55 1.17 8.54
N PHE A 40 -39.61 0.91 9.45
CA PHE A 40 -38.23 1.37 9.31
C PHE A 40 -37.52 0.75 8.10
N ARG A 41 -37.70 -0.56 7.85
CA ARG A 41 -37.15 -1.22 6.66
C ARG A 41 -37.77 -0.70 5.36
N GLN A 42 -39.06 -0.38 5.34
CA GLN A 42 -39.70 0.27 4.19
C GLN A 42 -39.15 1.68 3.94
N MET A 43 -38.89 2.46 5.00
CA MET A 43 -38.23 3.76 4.89
C MET A 43 -36.82 3.61 4.30
N GLN A 44 -36.01 2.66 4.78
CA GLN A 44 -34.69 2.38 4.21
C GLN A 44 -34.77 1.93 2.74
N LYS A 45 -35.78 1.14 2.37
CA LYS A 45 -36.04 0.75 0.97
C LYS A 45 -36.38 1.97 0.11
N GLY A 46 -37.17 2.91 0.64
CA GLY A 46 -37.43 4.20 0.00
C GLY A 46 -36.14 4.99 -0.23
N LEU A 47 -35.32 5.16 0.82
CA LEU A 47 -34.00 5.80 0.69
C LEU A 47 -33.11 5.09 -0.32
N ALA A 48 -33.10 3.75 -0.33
CA ALA A 48 -32.29 2.98 -1.27
C ALA A 48 -32.68 3.26 -2.72
N LYS A 49 -33.97 3.34 -3.03
CA LYS A 49 -34.42 3.70 -4.39
C LYS A 49 -33.99 5.10 -4.82
N THR A 50 -33.83 6.01 -3.86
CA THR A 50 -33.51 7.42 -4.14
C THR A 50 -32.01 7.67 -4.24
N CYS A 51 -31.18 7.01 -3.42
CA CYS A 51 -29.78 7.38 -3.27
C CYS A 51 -28.82 6.17 -3.06
N CYS A 52 -29.27 4.95 -3.35
CA CYS A 52 -28.44 3.75 -3.32
C CYS A 52 -28.40 3.09 -4.69
N THR A 53 -27.31 2.40 -4.95
CA THR A 53 -27.16 1.53 -6.11
C THR A 53 -27.65 0.12 -5.77
N GLU A 54 -28.39 -0.50 -6.67
CA GLU A 54 -28.72 -1.92 -6.56
C GLU A 54 -27.56 -2.78 -7.10
N PRO A 55 -27.07 -3.77 -6.33
CA PRO A 55 -26.09 -4.72 -6.84
C PRO A 55 -26.61 -5.46 -8.07
N LYS A 56 -25.76 -5.62 -9.08
CA LYS A 56 -26.07 -6.32 -10.33
C LYS A 56 -25.70 -7.78 -10.23
N GLU A 57 -26.58 -8.67 -10.66
CA GLU A 57 -26.29 -10.10 -10.79
C GLU A 57 -25.45 -10.36 -12.04
N CYS A 58 -24.44 -11.22 -11.90
CA CYS A 58 -23.53 -11.61 -12.96
C CYS A 58 -23.36 -13.12 -12.98
N THR A 59 -23.20 -13.66 -14.19
CA THR A 59 -22.84 -15.06 -14.42
C THR A 59 -21.52 -15.11 -15.19
N SER A 60 -20.52 -15.77 -14.63
CA SER A 60 -19.23 -15.94 -15.29
C SER A 60 -19.33 -16.85 -16.51
N SER A 61 -18.31 -16.84 -17.36
CA SER A 61 -18.17 -17.79 -18.47
C SER A 61 -18.17 -19.25 -18.05
N LEU A 62 -17.78 -19.53 -16.80
CA LEU A 62 -17.77 -20.87 -16.20
C LEU A 62 -19.10 -21.22 -15.49
N GLY A 63 -20.11 -20.34 -15.58
CA GLY A 63 -21.43 -20.55 -14.98
C GLY A 63 -21.54 -20.17 -13.50
N ASN A 64 -20.53 -19.51 -12.91
CA ASN A 64 -20.58 -19.09 -11.51
C ASN A 64 -21.39 -17.79 -11.36
N HIS A 65 -22.32 -17.76 -10.41
CA HIS A 65 -23.12 -16.58 -10.09
C HIS A 65 -22.46 -15.72 -9.00
N PHE A 66 -22.46 -14.41 -9.19
CA PHE A 66 -21.99 -13.43 -8.20
C PHE A 66 -22.70 -12.09 -8.38
N TYR A 67 -22.50 -11.17 -7.44
CA TYR A 67 -23.11 -9.84 -7.47
C TYR A 67 -22.05 -8.77 -7.38
N ILE A 68 -22.22 -7.71 -8.17
CA ILE A 68 -21.30 -6.57 -8.20
C ILE A 68 -22.01 -5.30 -7.76
N ASN A 69 -21.31 -4.48 -6.98
CA ASN A 69 -21.58 -3.05 -6.86
C ASN A 69 -20.84 -2.36 -8.01
N ASP A 70 -21.60 -1.75 -8.92
CA ASP A 70 -21.05 -1.17 -10.14
C ASP A 70 -20.11 0.02 -9.80
N PRO A 71 -18.81 -0.04 -10.18
CA PRO A 71 -17.86 1.02 -9.84
C PRO A 71 -18.24 2.38 -10.45
N ARG A 72 -19.03 2.40 -11.53
CA ARG A 72 -19.54 3.66 -12.12
C ARG A 72 -20.40 4.43 -11.13
N GLU A 73 -21.12 3.73 -10.27
CA GLU A 73 -22.05 4.35 -9.33
C GLU A 73 -21.32 4.93 -8.10
N ALA A 74 -20.23 4.28 -7.67
CA ALA A 74 -19.33 4.86 -6.66
C ALA A 74 -18.72 6.17 -7.19
N VAL A 75 -18.29 6.21 -8.45
CA VAL A 75 -17.76 7.43 -9.09
C VAL A 75 -18.83 8.51 -9.20
N LYS A 76 -20.07 8.18 -9.59
CA LYS A 76 -21.20 9.14 -9.56
C LYS A 76 -21.40 9.76 -8.19
N GLN A 77 -21.41 8.95 -7.14
CA GLN A 77 -21.56 9.42 -5.76
C GLN A 77 -20.41 10.36 -5.37
N GLN A 78 -19.17 10.02 -5.72
CA GLN A 78 -18.01 10.86 -5.42
C GLN A 78 -18.05 12.22 -6.15
N PHE A 79 -18.47 12.26 -7.43
CA PHE A 79 -18.69 13.51 -8.17
C PHE A 79 -19.81 14.36 -7.57
N ALA A 80 -20.89 13.69 -7.17
CA ALA A 80 -22.04 14.35 -6.55
C ALA A 80 -21.79 14.71 -5.08
N ASN A 81 -20.59 14.45 -4.53
CA ASN A 81 -20.26 14.71 -3.14
C ASN A 81 -19.36 15.95 -3.01
N PRO A 82 -19.86 17.06 -2.43
CA PRO A 82 -19.11 18.31 -2.33
C PRO A 82 -17.86 18.18 -1.45
N GLN A 83 -17.80 17.22 -0.52
CA GLN A 83 -16.61 17.00 0.33
C GLN A 83 -15.53 16.16 -0.37
N VAL A 84 -15.85 15.54 -1.50
CA VAL A 84 -14.93 14.63 -2.22
C VAL A 84 -14.44 15.26 -3.52
N ILE A 85 -15.35 15.79 -4.35
CA ILE A 85 -15.01 16.33 -5.68
C ILE A 85 -14.01 17.50 -5.63
N LEU A 86 -14.00 18.28 -4.55
CA LEU A 86 -13.05 19.38 -4.31
C LEU A 86 -11.60 18.93 -4.19
N HIS A 87 -11.37 17.64 -3.96
CA HIS A 87 -10.04 17.07 -3.80
C HIS A 87 -9.56 16.32 -5.04
N MET A 88 -10.40 16.17 -6.07
CA MET A 88 -10.00 15.40 -7.26
C MET A 88 -9.04 16.18 -8.15
N ASN A 89 -7.95 15.54 -8.56
CA ASN A 89 -7.04 16.02 -9.59
C ASN A 89 -7.22 15.21 -10.87
N PHE A 90 -7.43 15.88 -12.01
CA PHE A 90 -7.79 15.23 -13.28
C PHE A 90 -6.67 15.18 -14.32
N TYR A 91 -5.57 15.87 -14.06
CA TYR A 91 -4.49 16.10 -15.03
C TYR A 91 -3.16 15.62 -14.47
N PRO A 92 -2.28 15.03 -15.30
CA PRO A 92 -0.89 14.84 -14.90
C PRO A 92 -0.28 16.18 -14.47
N GLU A 93 0.55 16.15 -13.43
CA GLU A 93 1.17 17.33 -12.86
C GLU A 93 2.69 17.28 -13.08
N GLU A 94 3.25 18.38 -13.57
CA GLU A 94 4.68 18.63 -13.51
C GLU A 94 4.96 19.51 -12.31
N THR A 95 5.84 19.05 -11.42
CA THR A 95 6.17 19.76 -10.19
C THR A 95 7.68 19.76 -9.98
N ASP A 96 8.22 20.93 -9.65
CA ASP A 96 9.59 21.08 -9.16
C ASP A 96 9.70 20.75 -7.65
N GLY A 97 8.55 20.54 -6.99
CA GLY A 97 8.45 20.20 -5.58
C GLY A 97 8.48 18.69 -5.31
N PRO A 98 8.27 18.28 -4.05
CA PRO A 98 8.22 16.87 -3.67
C PRO A 98 7.09 16.12 -4.37
N ILE A 99 7.40 14.90 -4.83
CA ILE A 99 6.42 13.97 -5.40
C ILE A 99 5.72 13.25 -4.25
N SER A 100 4.41 13.47 -4.12
CA SER A 100 3.56 12.85 -3.11
C SER A 100 2.32 12.18 -3.70
N GLU A 101 1.99 12.44 -4.96
CA GLU A 101 0.76 11.96 -5.59
C GLU A 101 1.05 11.23 -6.90
N VAL A 102 0.22 10.25 -7.26
CA VAL A 102 0.45 9.40 -8.45
C VAL A 102 0.39 10.18 -9.76
N TRP A 103 -0.39 11.26 -9.82
CA TRP A 103 -0.49 12.13 -10.99
C TRP A 103 0.74 13.03 -11.19
N GLN A 104 1.60 13.16 -10.18
CA GLN A 104 2.91 13.82 -10.28
C GLN A 104 3.99 12.86 -10.81
N ALA A 105 3.71 11.55 -10.84
CA ALA A 105 4.64 10.51 -11.23
C ALA A 105 4.49 10.10 -12.71
N GLU A 106 5.39 9.25 -13.20
CA GLU A 106 5.46 8.90 -14.63
C GLU A 106 4.24 8.09 -15.11
N ARG A 107 3.57 7.31 -14.24
CA ARG A 107 2.54 6.36 -14.67
C ARG A 107 1.40 7.00 -15.44
N TRP A 108 0.93 8.18 -15.01
CA TRP A 108 -0.15 8.87 -15.73
C TRP A 108 0.34 9.42 -17.07
N LYS A 109 1.61 9.78 -17.17
CA LYS A 109 2.25 10.31 -18.39
C LYS A 109 2.54 9.22 -19.42
N GLU A 110 2.50 7.94 -19.02
CA GLU A 110 2.62 6.79 -19.93
C GLU A 110 1.32 6.48 -20.69
N PHE A 111 0.18 7.00 -20.24
CA PHE A 111 -1.06 6.91 -21.01
C PHE A 111 -0.98 7.84 -22.22
N ASP A 112 -1.59 7.42 -23.33
CA ASP A 112 -1.80 8.31 -24.46
C ASP A 112 -2.60 9.55 -23.99
N PRO A 113 -2.33 10.77 -24.49
CA PRO A 113 -3.13 11.95 -24.14
C PRO A 113 -4.63 11.74 -24.38
N SER A 114 -4.99 10.97 -25.41
CA SER A 114 -6.38 10.57 -25.69
C SER A 114 -6.92 9.50 -24.72
N ASP A 115 -6.13 8.95 -23.81
CA ASP A 115 -6.60 8.09 -22.73
C ASP A 115 -6.79 8.82 -21.40
N LEU A 116 -6.27 10.05 -21.30
CA LEU A 116 -6.38 10.97 -20.17
C LEU A 116 -7.60 11.91 -20.29
N THR A 117 -7.80 12.77 -19.29
CA THR A 117 -8.83 13.83 -19.32
C THR A 117 -8.59 14.71 -20.55
N PRO A 118 -9.45 14.63 -21.59
CA PRO A 118 -9.10 15.11 -22.92
C PRO A 118 -9.35 16.61 -23.10
N MET A 119 -9.75 17.31 -22.04
CA MET A 119 -10.10 18.71 -22.13
C MET A 119 -9.83 19.45 -20.83
N TYR A 120 -9.63 20.75 -20.97
CA TYR A 120 -9.66 21.74 -19.89
C TYR A 120 -10.95 22.56 -19.99
N SER A 121 -11.61 22.80 -18.87
CA SER A 121 -12.86 23.58 -18.80
C SER A 121 -12.63 24.85 -17.99
N SER A 122 -12.89 26.00 -18.60
CA SER A 122 -12.80 27.32 -17.96
C SER A 122 -13.94 28.22 -18.40
N ASN A 123 -14.60 28.87 -17.45
CA ASN A 123 -15.73 29.78 -17.69
C ASN A 123 -16.86 29.17 -18.56
N GLY A 124 -17.02 27.84 -18.55
CA GLY A 124 -18.01 27.13 -19.37
C GLY A 124 -17.59 26.87 -20.82
N LYS A 125 -16.34 27.17 -21.17
CA LYS A 125 -15.73 26.79 -22.45
C LYS A 125 -14.84 25.56 -22.25
N GLN A 126 -14.96 24.59 -23.15
CA GLN A 126 -14.11 23.40 -23.17
C GLN A 126 -13.05 23.50 -24.27
N PHE A 127 -11.79 23.32 -23.86
CA PHE A 127 -10.59 23.30 -24.71
C PHE A 127 -10.09 21.86 -24.76
N TYR A 128 -10.30 21.16 -25.87
CA TYR A 128 -9.91 19.76 -26.02
C TYR A 128 -8.51 19.63 -26.59
N VAL A 129 -7.75 18.63 -26.12
CA VAL A 129 -6.51 18.18 -26.78
C VAL A 129 -6.80 17.87 -28.25
N ASP A 130 -5.79 17.97 -29.10
CA ASP A 130 -5.91 17.82 -30.56
C ASP A 130 -6.81 18.85 -31.27
N GLU A 131 -7.20 19.96 -30.61
CA GLU A 131 -7.92 21.07 -31.23
C GLU A 131 -7.10 22.36 -31.20
N VAL A 132 -7.52 23.39 -31.94
CA VAL A 132 -6.94 24.73 -31.76
C VAL A 132 -7.66 25.53 -30.67
N ALA A 133 -6.91 26.40 -30.01
CA ALA A 133 -7.42 27.39 -29.07
C ALA A 133 -6.63 28.70 -29.19
N MET A 134 -7.27 29.81 -28.87
CA MET A 134 -6.67 31.14 -28.91
C MET A 134 -6.52 31.66 -27.48
N LEU A 135 -5.35 32.23 -27.20
CA LEU A 135 -5.05 32.92 -25.95
C LEU A 135 -5.54 34.36 -25.97
N ASP A 136 -5.65 34.96 -24.79
CA ASP A 136 -6.01 36.38 -24.57
C ASP A 136 -5.04 37.39 -25.22
N ASP A 137 -3.81 36.96 -25.50
CA ASP A 137 -2.80 37.75 -26.22
C ASP A 137 -2.83 37.56 -27.75
N GLY A 138 -3.83 36.82 -28.27
CA GLY A 138 -4.06 36.57 -29.68
C GLY A 138 -3.22 35.44 -30.28
N ARG A 139 -2.32 34.80 -29.52
CA ARG A 139 -1.62 33.60 -29.99
C ARG A 139 -2.58 32.44 -30.15
N THR A 140 -2.46 31.70 -31.24
CA THR A 140 -3.20 30.46 -31.47
C THR A 140 -2.29 29.27 -31.16
N LEU A 141 -2.83 28.30 -30.42
CA LEU A 141 -2.15 27.06 -30.06
C LEU A 141 -2.95 25.86 -30.59
N HIS A 142 -2.25 24.79 -30.91
CA HIS A 142 -2.81 23.45 -30.89
C HIS A 142 -2.73 22.93 -29.46
N VAL A 143 -3.81 22.35 -28.94
CA VAL A 143 -4.10 22.15 -27.50
C VAL A 143 -3.29 21.01 -26.85
N ASP A 144 -2.16 20.65 -27.46
CA ASP A 144 -0.96 20.14 -26.75
C ASP A 144 0.05 21.28 -26.50
N CYS A 145 -0.42 22.52 -26.46
CA CYS A 145 0.35 23.76 -26.34
C CYS A 145 1.47 23.94 -27.39
N ASN A 146 1.26 23.48 -28.61
CA ASN A 146 2.13 23.82 -29.74
C ASN A 146 1.68 25.15 -30.38
N LEU A 147 2.63 26.02 -30.74
CA LEU A 147 2.30 27.30 -31.35
C LEU A 147 1.86 27.11 -32.81
N VAL A 148 0.76 27.76 -33.21
CA VAL A 148 0.24 27.70 -34.58
C VAL A 148 0.73 28.92 -35.36
N ASP A 149 1.44 28.65 -36.44
CA ASP A 149 1.88 29.63 -37.43
C ASP A 149 0.92 29.65 -38.61
N ILE A 150 0.43 30.83 -38.97
CA ILE A 150 -0.44 31.06 -40.12
C ILE A 150 0.39 31.67 -41.24
N ALA A 151 0.59 30.92 -42.32
CA ALA A 151 1.31 31.38 -43.50
C ALA A 151 0.52 32.47 -44.24
N PRO A 152 1.18 33.34 -45.03
CA PRO A 152 0.51 34.40 -45.79
C PRO A 152 -0.54 33.90 -46.81
N ASP A 153 -0.44 32.63 -47.22
CA ASP A 153 -1.41 31.96 -48.11
C ASP A 153 -2.64 31.40 -47.36
N GLY A 154 -2.71 31.60 -46.04
CA GLY A 154 -3.79 31.12 -45.18
C GLY A 154 -3.58 29.71 -44.63
N THR A 155 -2.46 29.04 -44.94
CA THR A 155 -2.17 27.69 -44.43
C THR A 155 -1.73 27.72 -42.97
N TRP A 156 -2.27 26.81 -42.16
CA TRP A 156 -1.90 26.69 -40.74
C TRP A 156 -0.89 25.55 -40.55
N SER A 157 0.16 25.81 -39.79
CA SER A 157 1.14 24.83 -39.35
C SER A 157 1.40 25.00 -37.86
N PHE A 158 1.88 23.97 -37.16
CA PHE A 158 2.27 24.12 -35.76
C PHE A 158 3.72 23.72 -35.54
N SER A 159 4.37 24.40 -34.61
CA SER A 159 5.73 24.04 -34.18
C SER A 159 5.71 22.71 -33.44
N THR A 160 6.73 21.88 -33.61
CA THR A 160 6.91 20.69 -32.74
C THR A 160 7.36 21.04 -31.32
N GLU A 161 7.66 22.31 -31.05
CA GLU A 161 8.01 22.80 -29.72
C GLU A 161 6.76 22.91 -28.84
N LEU A 162 6.81 22.31 -27.65
CA LEU A 162 5.81 22.44 -26.60
C LEU A 162 6.04 23.74 -25.82
N LYS A 163 4.97 24.50 -25.57
CA LYS A 163 5.00 25.69 -24.70
C LYS A 163 4.27 25.41 -23.40
N SER A 164 4.76 25.98 -22.30
CA SER A 164 4.01 26.06 -21.05
C SER A 164 3.21 27.36 -21.04
N VAL A 165 1.90 27.26 -20.84
CA VAL A 165 0.96 28.38 -20.90
C VAL A 165 0.05 28.31 -19.69
N ARG A 166 -0.27 29.45 -19.08
CA ARG A 166 -1.18 29.46 -17.95
C ARG A 166 -2.59 29.19 -18.45
N ALA A 167 -3.31 28.32 -17.76
CA ALA A 167 -4.64 27.90 -18.16
C ALA A 167 -5.68 29.05 -18.18
N ASP A 168 -5.44 30.13 -17.43
CA ASP A 168 -6.29 31.32 -17.42
C ASP A 168 -6.10 32.24 -18.64
N GLN A 169 -5.10 31.99 -19.49
CA GLN A 169 -4.89 32.72 -20.74
C GLN A 169 -5.76 32.20 -21.88
N PHE A 170 -6.37 31.00 -21.76
CA PHE A 170 -7.24 30.48 -22.80
C PHE A 170 -8.52 31.32 -22.93
N GLU A 171 -8.70 31.96 -24.08
CA GLU A 171 -9.83 32.86 -24.34
C GLU A 171 -10.89 32.20 -25.24
N SER A 172 -10.50 31.69 -26.42
CA SER A 172 -11.42 31.15 -27.41
C SER A 172 -11.12 29.69 -27.75
N ASN A 173 -12.14 28.83 -27.73
CA ASN A 173 -12.00 27.43 -28.10
C ASN A 173 -12.17 27.22 -29.61
N TYR A 174 -11.92 26.00 -30.08
CA TYR A 174 -12.07 25.63 -31.49
C TYR A 174 -13.40 26.04 -32.12
N LEU A 175 -14.52 25.82 -31.42
CA LEU A 175 -15.85 26.12 -31.96
C LEU A 175 -16.02 27.63 -32.18
N GLU A 176 -15.58 28.45 -31.22
CA GLU A 176 -15.65 29.90 -31.33
C GLU A 176 -14.71 30.45 -32.42
N ILE A 177 -13.52 29.86 -32.56
CA ILE A 177 -12.58 30.21 -33.62
C ILE A 177 -13.20 29.92 -34.98
N VAL A 178 -13.75 28.72 -35.17
CA VAL A 178 -14.40 28.31 -36.42
C VAL A 178 -15.62 29.16 -36.74
N ASP A 179 -16.46 29.47 -35.74
CA ASP A 179 -17.62 30.34 -35.91
C ASP A 179 -17.23 31.79 -36.28
N SER A 180 -16.00 32.22 -35.93
CA SER A 180 -15.46 33.53 -36.30
C SER A 180 -14.86 33.58 -37.71
N MET A 181 -14.64 32.43 -38.36
CA MET A 181 -14.02 32.33 -39.69
C MET A 181 -15.03 32.44 -40.84
N PRO A 182 -14.67 33.08 -41.97
CA PRO A 182 -15.59 33.25 -43.11
C PRO A 182 -16.12 31.94 -43.70
N ASP A 183 -15.27 30.91 -43.80
CA ASP A 183 -15.60 29.62 -44.42
C ASP A 183 -15.92 28.53 -43.39
N THR A 184 -16.03 28.87 -42.10
CA THR A 184 -16.33 27.95 -40.99
C THR A 184 -15.49 26.66 -40.99
N THR A 185 -14.27 26.76 -41.52
CA THR A 185 -13.35 25.62 -41.66
C THR A 185 -11.93 26.11 -41.46
N ILE A 186 -11.15 25.34 -40.68
CA ILE A 186 -9.71 25.55 -40.58
C ILE A 186 -9.07 24.81 -41.76
N PRO A 187 -8.13 25.42 -42.51
CA PRO A 187 -7.43 24.78 -43.62
C PRO A 187 -6.38 23.78 -43.12
N TRP A 188 -6.79 22.86 -42.23
CA TRP A 188 -5.93 21.92 -41.51
C TRP A 188 -6.63 20.56 -41.39
N LYS A 189 -5.94 19.45 -41.71
CA LYS A 189 -6.54 18.10 -41.84
C LYS A 189 -6.14 17.10 -40.75
N VAL A 190 -5.06 17.34 -39.99
CA VAL A 190 -4.53 16.37 -39.03
C VAL A 190 -3.92 17.12 -37.82
N PRO A 191 -4.38 16.85 -36.59
CA PRO A 191 -5.34 15.83 -36.19
C PRO A 191 -6.79 16.18 -36.58
N ALA A 192 -7.69 15.22 -36.41
CA ALA A 192 -9.11 15.38 -36.76
C ALA A 192 -9.78 16.34 -35.77
N MET A 193 -10.32 17.46 -36.28
CA MET A 193 -11.08 18.43 -35.52
C MET A 193 -12.52 18.57 -36.04
N PRO A 194 -13.52 18.75 -35.16
CA PRO A 194 -13.40 18.72 -33.71
C PRO A 194 -12.96 17.35 -33.19
N ASN A 195 -12.38 17.33 -31.98
CA ASN A 195 -11.96 16.11 -31.30
C ASN A 195 -13.14 15.12 -31.27
N PRO A 196 -12.98 13.87 -31.73
CA PRO A 196 -14.07 12.89 -31.81
C PRO A 196 -14.80 12.66 -30.48
N LYS A 197 -14.12 12.89 -29.35
CA LYS A 197 -14.71 12.74 -28.01
C LYS A 197 -15.75 13.79 -27.67
N ARG A 198 -15.85 14.91 -28.40
CA ARG A 198 -16.95 15.86 -28.25
C ARG A 198 -18.31 15.19 -28.49
N ALA A 199 -18.37 14.15 -29.34
CA ALA A 199 -19.60 13.39 -29.59
C ALA A 199 -20.07 12.55 -28.38
N LEU A 200 -19.21 12.35 -27.36
CA LEU A 200 -19.53 11.56 -26.18
C LEU A 200 -20.25 12.36 -25.08
N VAL A 201 -20.35 13.68 -25.24
CA VAL A 201 -20.88 14.60 -24.23
C VAL A 201 -21.93 15.53 -24.81
N GLY A 202 -22.84 16.04 -23.97
CA GLY A 202 -23.70 17.16 -24.36
C GLY A 202 -22.90 18.46 -24.57
N LYS A 203 -23.48 19.45 -25.26
CA LYS A 203 -22.82 20.72 -25.61
C LYS A 203 -22.15 21.42 -24.43
N ASP A 204 -22.76 21.36 -23.26
CA ASP A 204 -22.30 22.02 -22.03
C ASP A 204 -21.79 21.03 -20.95
N GLU A 205 -21.58 19.75 -21.31
CA GLU A 205 -21.12 18.71 -20.38
C GLU A 205 -19.60 18.53 -20.47
N ASP A 206 -18.95 18.59 -19.31
CA ASP A 206 -17.52 18.34 -19.18
C ASP A 206 -17.18 16.83 -19.28
N LEU A 207 -16.05 16.43 -19.87
CA LEU A 207 -15.57 15.05 -19.92
C LEU A 207 -14.32 14.85 -19.07
N TYR A 208 -14.39 13.98 -18.07
CA TYR A 208 -13.27 13.64 -17.17
C TYR A 208 -12.83 12.19 -17.30
N VAL A 209 -11.57 11.90 -16.96
CA VAL A 209 -11.07 10.54 -16.75
C VAL A 209 -10.83 10.30 -15.26
N VAL A 210 -11.31 9.16 -14.77
CA VAL A 210 -11.07 8.69 -13.40
C VAL A 210 -10.27 7.39 -13.43
N MET A 211 -9.19 7.39 -12.66
CA MET A 211 -8.26 6.29 -12.49
C MET A 211 -8.72 5.41 -11.32
N ILE A 212 -9.09 4.16 -11.59
CA ILE A 212 -9.61 3.20 -10.62
C ILE A 212 -8.71 1.95 -10.53
N PRO A 213 -7.66 1.94 -9.70
CA PRO A 213 -6.91 0.70 -9.45
C PRO A 213 -7.84 -0.36 -8.88
N ILE A 214 -7.63 -1.61 -9.28
CA ILE A 214 -8.47 -2.73 -8.85
C ILE A 214 -7.62 -3.68 -8.03
N TRP A 215 -8.14 -4.02 -6.86
CA TRP A 215 -7.53 -4.95 -5.92
C TRP A 215 -8.38 -6.21 -5.85
N ALA A 216 -7.73 -7.37 -5.83
CA ALA A 216 -8.34 -8.64 -5.51
C ALA A 216 -7.60 -9.34 -4.38
N ASP A 217 -8.31 -10.15 -3.59
CA ASP A 217 -7.69 -10.96 -2.53
C ASP A 217 -8.61 -12.09 -2.08
N ASP A 218 -8.00 -13.09 -1.47
CA ASP A 218 -8.71 -14.20 -0.87
C ASP A 218 -8.93 -14.02 0.63
N VAL A 219 -10.20 -13.97 1.02
CA VAL A 219 -10.60 -13.63 2.38
C VAL A 219 -11.51 -14.69 2.97
N SER A 220 -11.48 -14.82 4.30
CA SER A 220 -12.50 -15.62 4.98
C SER A 220 -13.72 -14.75 5.29
N GLY A 221 -14.90 -15.24 4.95
CA GLY A 221 -16.19 -14.68 5.40
C GLY A 221 -16.44 -14.85 6.90
N ASN A 222 -15.60 -15.61 7.61
CA ASN A 222 -15.73 -15.87 9.04
C ASN A 222 -14.68 -15.13 9.86
N LYS A 223 -14.85 -15.13 11.20
CA LYS A 223 -13.79 -14.68 12.12
C LYS A 223 -12.58 -15.63 12.11
N SER A 224 -12.79 -16.93 11.87
CA SER A 224 -11.72 -17.92 11.73
C SER A 224 -11.34 -18.08 10.26
N LYS A 225 -10.05 -18.32 9.97
CA LYS A 225 -9.54 -18.46 8.60
C LYS A 225 -9.90 -19.78 7.91
N GLN A 226 -10.52 -20.74 8.60
CA GLN A 226 -10.61 -22.14 8.14
C GLN A 226 -11.83 -22.47 7.27
N TYR A 227 -12.79 -21.57 7.08
CA TYR A 227 -14.02 -21.86 6.35
C TYR A 227 -14.56 -20.63 5.61
N ASN A 228 -15.46 -20.84 4.65
CA ASN A 228 -16.17 -19.78 3.92
C ASN A 228 -15.20 -18.83 3.19
N LYS A 229 -14.42 -19.38 2.25
CA LYS A 229 -13.49 -18.59 1.42
C LYS A 229 -14.30 -17.74 0.44
N HIS A 230 -13.90 -16.49 0.28
CA HIS A 230 -14.38 -15.58 -0.76
C HIS A 230 -13.19 -14.99 -1.51
N ILE A 231 -13.40 -14.61 -2.76
CA ILE A 231 -12.53 -13.72 -3.51
C ILE A 231 -13.18 -12.36 -3.56
N ASN A 232 -12.57 -11.37 -2.91
CA ASN A 232 -13.08 -10.01 -2.83
C ASN A 232 -12.40 -9.11 -3.84
N LEU A 233 -13.16 -8.22 -4.46
CA LEU A 233 -12.66 -7.13 -5.30
C LEU A 233 -13.01 -5.79 -4.67
N TYR A 234 -12.01 -4.91 -4.55
CA TYR A 234 -12.15 -3.53 -4.10
C TYR A 234 -11.53 -2.58 -5.12
N THR A 235 -11.90 -1.30 -5.04
CA THR A 235 -11.27 -0.23 -5.81
C THR A 235 -11.22 1.08 -5.01
N GLN A 236 -10.44 2.03 -5.50
CA GLN A 236 -10.36 3.40 -5.01
C GLN A 236 -10.28 4.37 -6.20
N ASN A 237 -10.47 5.66 -5.95
CA ASN A 237 -10.33 6.69 -6.98
C ASN A 237 -8.95 7.37 -6.82
N SER A 238 -7.99 7.01 -7.69
CA SER A 238 -6.63 7.53 -7.66
C SER A 238 -6.49 9.00 -8.06
N ASN A 239 -7.59 9.67 -8.45
CA ASN A 239 -7.62 11.12 -8.60
C ASN A 239 -7.72 11.83 -7.24
N LEU A 240 -7.85 11.11 -6.13
CA LEU A 240 -7.85 11.69 -4.78
C LEU A 240 -6.46 11.62 -4.13
N PRO A 241 -6.11 12.60 -3.27
CA PRO A 241 -4.86 12.63 -2.53
C PRO A 241 -4.62 11.34 -1.73
N ALA A 242 -3.38 10.86 -1.73
CA ALA A 242 -2.97 9.64 -1.04
C ALA A 242 -3.37 9.63 0.44
N ARG A 243 -3.31 10.80 1.12
CA ARG A 243 -3.76 10.96 2.51
C ARG A 243 -5.24 10.60 2.74
N LEU A 244 -6.09 10.78 1.74
CA LEU A 244 -7.51 10.41 1.78
C LEU A 244 -7.68 8.92 1.47
N LEU A 245 -6.91 8.41 0.49
CA LEU A 245 -6.94 7.00 0.10
C LEU A 245 -6.50 6.04 1.21
N GLN A 246 -5.74 6.53 2.20
CA GLN A 246 -5.41 5.78 3.42
C GLN A 246 -6.57 5.65 4.43
N GLN A 247 -7.75 6.22 4.14
CA GLN A 247 -8.93 6.12 5.00
C GLN A 247 -9.94 5.09 4.47
N GLU A 248 -10.51 4.28 5.36
CA GLU A 248 -11.50 3.24 5.01
C GLU A 248 -12.75 3.83 4.34
N TYR A 249 -13.04 5.10 4.60
CA TYR A 249 -14.14 5.83 3.98
C TYR A 249 -14.11 5.76 2.44
N PHE A 250 -12.91 5.81 1.85
CA PHE A 250 -12.69 5.88 0.40
C PHE A 250 -12.47 4.52 -0.27
N VAL A 251 -12.52 3.42 0.49
CA VAL A 251 -12.52 2.07 -0.09
C VAL A 251 -13.90 1.78 -0.67
N ASN A 252 -13.95 1.46 -1.97
CA ASN A 252 -15.18 1.07 -2.66
C ASN A 252 -15.19 -0.45 -2.83
N PHE A 253 -16.24 -1.09 -2.32
CA PHE A 253 -16.48 -2.51 -2.57
C PHE A 253 -16.99 -2.71 -3.99
N VAL A 254 -16.43 -3.67 -4.72
CA VAL A 254 -16.87 -4.00 -6.07
C VAL A 254 -17.60 -5.33 -6.09
N SER A 255 -16.99 -6.40 -5.61
CA SER A 255 -17.59 -7.74 -5.70
C SER A 255 -17.02 -8.69 -4.65
N THR A 256 -17.76 -9.77 -4.40
CA THR A 256 -17.28 -10.91 -3.64
C THR A 256 -17.93 -12.19 -4.16
N SER A 257 -17.19 -13.29 -4.18
CA SER A 257 -17.76 -14.59 -4.50
C SER A 257 -17.07 -15.74 -3.77
N PRO A 258 -17.83 -16.71 -3.24
CA PRO A 258 -17.27 -17.97 -2.76
C PRO A 258 -17.01 -18.98 -3.89
N HIS A 259 -17.41 -18.67 -5.12
CA HIS A 259 -17.37 -19.61 -6.26
C HIS A 259 -16.54 -19.06 -7.43
N ALA A 260 -16.73 -17.78 -7.78
CA ALA A 260 -16.03 -17.15 -8.89
C ALA A 260 -14.62 -16.71 -8.48
N SER A 261 -13.63 -17.07 -9.28
CA SER A 261 -12.25 -16.62 -9.18
C SER A 261 -12.09 -15.13 -9.48
N ALA A 262 -10.91 -14.55 -9.21
CA ALA A 262 -10.64 -13.15 -9.53
C ALA A 262 -10.75 -12.86 -11.04
N PRO A 263 -10.16 -13.66 -11.96
CA PRO A 263 -10.35 -13.47 -13.40
C PRO A 263 -11.82 -13.49 -13.86
N GLU A 264 -12.64 -14.40 -13.31
CA GLU A 264 -14.07 -14.46 -13.64
C GLU A 264 -14.81 -13.17 -13.24
N GLN A 265 -14.45 -12.58 -12.10
CA GLN A 265 -15.01 -11.30 -11.65
C GLN A 265 -14.45 -10.13 -12.48
N PHE A 266 -13.15 -10.14 -12.82
CA PHE A 266 -12.52 -9.14 -13.67
C PHE A 266 -13.09 -9.09 -15.09
N ALA A 267 -13.58 -10.21 -15.63
CA ALA A 267 -14.23 -10.24 -16.94
C ALA A 267 -15.41 -9.26 -17.02
N GLU A 268 -16.21 -9.16 -15.94
CA GLU A 268 -17.32 -8.22 -15.88
C GLU A 268 -16.85 -6.78 -15.64
N ILE A 269 -15.83 -6.59 -14.81
CA ILE A 269 -15.26 -5.26 -14.56
C ILE A 269 -14.61 -4.68 -15.84
N ARG A 270 -13.92 -5.49 -16.64
CA ARG A 270 -13.41 -5.11 -17.96
C ARG A 270 -14.53 -4.61 -18.87
N LYS A 271 -15.67 -5.30 -18.93
CA LYS A 271 -16.82 -4.85 -19.74
C LYS A 271 -17.32 -3.49 -19.27
N ILE A 272 -17.45 -3.29 -17.96
CA ILE A 272 -17.88 -2.01 -17.39
C ILE A 272 -16.92 -0.89 -17.75
N ILE A 273 -15.62 -1.11 -17.61
CA ILE A 273 -14.58 -0.13 -17.94
C ILE A 273 -14.64 0.21 -19.44
N ASN A 274 -14.59 -0.80 -20.31
CA ASN A 274 -14.58 -0.60 -21.75
C ASN A 274 -15.87 0.07 -22.26
N ASP A 275 -17.02 -0.24 -21.67
CA ASP A 275 -18.29 0.45 -21.96
C ASP A 275 -18.18 1.96 -21.69
N THR A 276 -17.45 2.38 -20.65
CA THR A 276 -17.31 3.83 -20.37
C THR A 276 -16.55 4.60 -21.45
N HIS A 277 -15.76 3.94 -22.29
CA HIS A 277 -14.95 4.61 -23.32
C HIS A 277 -15.81 5.15 -24.46
N THR A 278 -16.91 4.46 -24.76
CA THR A 278 -17.89 4.85 -25.79
C THR A 278 -19.21 5.35 -25.20
N ASN A 279 -19.52 4.98 -23.96
CA ASN A 279 -20.69 5.42 -23.21
C ASN A 279 -20.29 5.97 -21.82
N PRO A 280 -19.72 7.19 -21.76
CA PRO A 280 -19.25 7.75 -20.50
C PRO A 280 -20.34 7.92 -19.45
N ILE A 281 -19.94 7.74 -18.19
CA ILE A 281 -20.81 7.80 -17.03
C ILE A 281 -21.39 9.21 -16.90
N LYS A 282 -22.72 9.33 -16.87
CA LYS A 282 -23.38 10.60 -16.55
C LYS A 282 -23.32 10.88 -15.05
N CYS A 283 -22.68 11.98 -14.68
CA CYS A 283 -22.45 12.41 -13.30
C CYS A 283 -22.97 13.84 -13.08
N TYR A 284 -23.22 14.20 -11.82
CA TYR A 284 -23.40 15.60 -11.41
C TYR A 284 -22.18 16.03 -10.62
N ASN A 285 -21.45 17.02 -11.12
CA ASN A 285 -20.31 17.58 -10.43
C ASN A 285 -20.82 18.58 -9.39
N ALA A 286 -20.75 18.19 -8.10
CA ALA A 286 -21.26 19.02 -7.01
C ALA A 286 -20.45 20.32 -6.79
N HIS A 287 -19.21 20.39 -7.31
CA HIS A 287 -18.40 21.60 -7.25
C HIS A 287 -18.84 22.64 -8.29
N THR A 288 -18.97 22.23 -9.55
CA THR A 288 -19.39 23.14 -10.64
C THR A 288 -20.90 23.30 -10.74
N ARG A 289 -21.67 22.42 -10.06
CA ARG A 289 -23.13 22.30 -10.14
C ARG A 289 -23.65 22.04 -11.56
N ARG A 290 -22.86 21.30 -12.35
CA ARG A 290 -23.19 20.94 -13.73
C ARG A 290 -23.16 19.43 -13.93
N THR A 291 -23.85 18.98 -14.96
CA THR A 291 -23.72 17.60 -15.42
C THR A 291 -22.39 17.43 -16.14
N CYS A 292 -21.74 16.29 -15.93
CA CYS A 292 -20.51 15.93 -16.60
C CYS A 292 -20.52 14.44 -16.98
N ARG A 293 -19.50 14.04 -17.72
CA ARG A 293 -19.27 12.71 -18.24
C ARG A 293 -17.93 12.18 -17.73
N VAL A 294 -17.88 10.89 -17.43
CA VAL A 294 -16.66 10.27 -16.87
C VAL A 294 -16.33 8.97 -17.58
N ILE A 295 -15.05 8.82 -17.93
CA ILE A 295 -14.44 7.60 -18.48
C ILE A 295 -13.60 6.96 -17.37
N LEU A 296 -13.62 5.62 -17.27
CA LEU A 296 -12.82 4.87 -16.31
C LEU A 296 -11.55 4.29 -16.95
N ARG A 297 -10.45 4.33 -16.20
CA ARG A 297 -9.16 3.71 -16.55
C ARG A 297 -8.60 2.94 -15.36
N VAL A 298 -7.81 1.90 -15.61
CA VAL A 298 -7.16 1.09 -14.55
C VAL A 298 -5.66 1.36 -14.58
N PRO A 299 -5.12 2.17 -13.65
CA PRO A 299 -3.70 2.53 -13.65
C PRO A 299 -2.78 1.41 -13.13
N SER A 300 -3.29 0.56 -12.23
CA SER A 300 -2.49 -0.48 -11.56
C SER A 300 -3.35 -1.57 -10.91
N LEU A 301 -2.68 -2.66 -10.56
CA LEU A 301 -3.22 -3.85 -9.89
C LEU A 301 -2.47 -4.09 -8.56
N PRO A 302 -2.76 -3.32 -7.51
CA PRO A 302 -2.23 -3.60 -6.19
C PRO A 302 -2.83 -4.91 -5.66
N ALA A 303 -1.99 -5.85 -5.22
CA ALA A 303 -2.44 -7.08 -4.58
C ALA A 303 -1.28 -7.73 -3.81
N ASP A 304 -1.52 -8.83 -3.12
CA ASP A 304 -0.45 -9.62 -2.54
C ASP A 304 0.38 -10.33 -3.64
N ASN A 305 1.53 -10.92 -3.28
CA ASN A 305 2.43 -11.48 -4.28
C ASN A 305 1.84 -12.65 -5.09
N PRO A 306 1.19 -13.65 -4.47
CA PRO A 306 0.44 -14.68 -5.17
C PRO A 306 -0.61 -14.11 -6.13
N GLN A 307 -1.45 -13.19 -5.66
CA GLN A 307 -2.52 -12.62 -6.47
C GLN A 307 -1.98 -11.79 -7.64
N GLN A 308 -0.95 -10.97 -7.45
CA GLN A 308 -0.28 -10.27 -8.54
C GLN A 308 0.38 -11.22 -9.55
N SER A 309 0.85 -12.39 -9.10
CA SER A 309 1.36 -13.43 -10.02
C SER A 309 0.23 -14.00 -10.88
N GLU A 310 -0.94 -14.25 -10.30
CA GLU A 310 -2.12 -14.71 -11.01
C GLU A 310 -2.64 -13.65 -12.01
N GLU A 311 -2.71 -12.39 -11.58
CA GLU A 311 -3.11 -11.25 -12.42
C GLU A 311 -2.17 -11.03 -13.60
N ALA A 312 -0.88 -11.33 -13.43
CA ALA A 312 0.13 -11.30 -14.50
C ALA A 312 0.19 -12.60 -15.33
N SER A 313 -0.72 -13.56 -15.12
CA SER A 313 -0.71 -14.87 -15.78
C SER A 313 0.62 -15.62 -15.61
N HIS A 314 1.21 -15.53 -14.42
CA HIS A 314 2.52 -16.09 -14.08
C HIS A 314 2.42 -17.26 -13.09
N ILE A 315 3.13 -18.35 -13.37
CA ILE A 315 3.09 -19.62 -12.62
C ILE A 315 3.74 -19.56 -11.22
N GLY A 316 4.52 -18.52 -10.93
CA GLY A 316 5.20 -18.34 -9.65
C GLY A 316 6.56 -19.03 -9.56
N GLY A 317 6.98 -19.35 -8.34
CA GLY A 317 8.37 -19.77 -8.04
C GLY A 317 8.83 -21.11 -8.62
N ALA A 318 7.94 -21.88 -9.25
CA ALA A 318 8.27 -23.14 -9.90
C ALA A 318 8.78 -22.99 -11.34
N SER A 319 8.74 -21.77 -11.90
CA SER A 319 9.27 -21.49 -13.25
C SER A 319 10.80 -21.44 -13.30
N ASN A 320 11.35 -21.66 -14.49
CA ASN A 320 12.70 -21.21 -14.81
C ASN A 320 12.80 -19.67 -14.66
N GLN A 321 11.79 -18.93 -15.12
CA GLN A 321 11.71 -17.48 -15.03
C GLN A 321 10.76 -17.04 -13.91
N PHE A 322 11.25 -17.02 -12.67
CA PHE A 322 10.40 -16.98 -11.46
C PHE A 322 9.86 -15.60 -11.07
N CYS A 323 10.22 -14.54 -11.80
CA CYS A 323 9.68 -13.20 -11.60
C CYS A 323 8.49 -12.94 -12.52
N ARG A 324 7.39 -12.42 -11.96
CA ARG A 324 6.19 -12.05 -12.74
C ARG A 324 6.39 -10.84 -13.66
N ARG A 325 7.44 -10.04 -13.45
CA ARG A 325 7.67 -8.76 -14.15
C ARG A 325 8.81 -8.81 -15.17
N CYS A 326 9.72 -9.77 -15.03
CA CYS A 326 10.89 -9.89 -15.89
C CYS A 326 11.31 -11.36 -16.08
N HIS A 327 12.23 -11.58 -17.02
CA HIS A 327 12.74 -12.91 -17.37
C HIS A 327 13.88 -13.43 -16.48
N VAL A 328 14.07 -12.87 -15.28
CA VAL A 328 15.14 -13.34 -14.39
C VAL A 328 15.00 -14.84 -14.10
N GLY A 329 16.14 -15.53 -13.99
CA GLY A 329 16.20 -16.91 -13.53
C GLY A 329 16.97 -17.80 -14.50
N GLY A 330 16.29 -18.83 -15.00
CA GLY A 330 16.88 -19.93 -15.76
C GLY A 330 16.78 -21.26 -15.04
N THR A 331 17.29 -22.29 -15.70
CA THR A 331 17.50 -23.62 -15.13
C THR A 331 18.41 -23.57 -13.90
N HIS A 332 18.39 -24.63 -13.08
CA HIS A 332 19.31 -24.73 -11.95
C HIS A 332 20.79 -24.59 -12.36
N ARG A 333 21.16 -25.11 -13.52
CA ARG A 333 22.54 -25.03 -14.04
C ARG A 333 22.91 -23.59 -14.40
N GLU A 334 21.99 -22.84 -15.01
CA GLU A 334 22.23 -21.43 -15.34
C GLU A 334 22.35 -20.60 -14.06
N LYS A 335 21.45 -20.77 -13.08
CA LYS A 335 21.54 -20.05 -11.79
C LYS A 335 22.80 -20.37 -10.99
N GLU A 336 23.40 -21.54 -11.22
CA GLU A 336 24.67 -21.94 -10.61
C GLU A 336 25.88 -21.38 -11.33
N SER A 337 25.76 -20.88 -12.58
CA SER A 337 26.88 -20.17 -13.20
C SER A 337 27.12 -18.82 -12.53
N ASP A 338 28.35 -18.33 -12.62
CA ASP A 338 28.74 -17.04 -12.08
C ASP A 338 27.88 -15.88 -12.64
N SER A 339 27.68 -15.86 -13.96
CA SER A 339 26.83 -14.85 -14.62
C SER A 339 25.35 -15.03 -14.26
N GLY A 340 24.86 -16.26 -14.20
CA GLY A 340 23.47 -16.53 -13.86
C GLY A 340 23.15 -16.18 -12.42
N TYR A 341 24.04 -16.46 -11.47
CA TYR A 341 23.89 -16.06 -10.07
C TYR A 341 23.90 -14.53 -9.93
N HIS A 342 24.85 -13.84 -10.59
CA HIS A 342 24.93 -12.38 -10.58
C HIS A 342 23.65 -11.72 -11.11
N SER A 343 23.06 -12.27 -12.19
CA SER A 343 21.83 -11.73 -12.79
C SER A 343 20.62 -11.71 -11.85
N LEU A 344 20.64 -12.49 -10.76
CA LEU A 344 19.53 -12.54 -9.79
C LEU A 344 19.42 -11.26 -8.95
N PHE A 345 20.47 -10.44 -8.90
CA PHE A 345 20.55 -9.20 -8.14
C PHE A 345 20.01 -7.99 -8.91
N GLU A 346 19.72 -8.14 -10.20
CA GLU A 346 19.35 -7.07 -11.13
C GLU A 346 17.98 -7.34 -11.76
N ILE A 347 17.35 -6.29 -12.31
CA ILE A 347 16.12 -6.45 -13.08
C ILE A 347 16.46 -7.10 -14.43
N GLY A 348 15.87 -8.25 -14.71
CA GLY A 348 15.97 -8.89 -16.03
C GLY A 348 15.16 -8.16 -17.10
N VAL A 349 15.18 -8.67 -18.34
CA VAL A 349 14.33 -8.15 -19.43
C VAL A 349 12.87 -8.17 -19.00
N LEU A 350 12.19 -7.03 -19.12
CA LEU A 350 10.79 -6.88 -18.70
C LEU A 350 9.86 -7.71 -19.58
N ARG A 351 8.85 -8.31 -18.96
CA ARG A 351 7.75 -8.98 -19.65
C ARG A 351 6.78 -7.95 -20.23
N SER A 352 5.90 -8.41 -21.11
CA SER A 352 4.76 -7.61 -21.59
C SER A 352 3.47 -8.41 -21.69
N ALA A 353 2.33 -7.70 -21.68
CA ALA A 353 1.02 -8.30 -21.94
C ALA A 353 0.95 -8.96 -23.33
N ALA A 354 1.56 -8.35 -24.35
CA ALA A 354 1.60 -8.90 -25.71
C ALA A 354 2.37 -10.23 -25.78
N GLU A 355 3.54 -10.28 -25.14
CA GLU A 355 4.33 -11.51 -25.02
C GLU A 355 3.55 -12.60 -24.26
N THR A 356 2.88 -12.22 -23.17
CA THR A 356 2.04 -13.12 -22.37
C THR A 356 0.90 -13.71 -23.21
N LYS A 357 0.20 -12.89 -24.01
CA LYS A 357 -0.83 -13.37 -24.96
C LYS A 357 -0.25 -14.37 -25.95
N ASN A 358 0.91 -14.07 -26.55
CA ASN A 358 1.55 -14.96 -27.51
C ASN A 358 1.91 -16.32 -26.87
N ASN A 359 2.46 -16.31 -25.65
CA ASN A 359 2.77 -17.52 -24.90
C ASN A 359 1.51 -18.35 -24.62
N LEU A 360 0.39 -17.70 -24.25
CA LEU A 360 -0.89 -18.39 -24.00
C LEU A 360 -1.52 -18.93 -25.29
N THR A 361 -1.45 -18.20 -26.40
CA THR A 361 -1.91 -18.67 -27.72
C THR A 361 -1.15 -19.92 -28.13
N GLU A 362 0.17 -19.94 -27.92
CA GLU A 362 0.99 -21.11 -28.24
C GLU A 362 0.67 -22.31 -27.32
N GLN A 363 0.34 -22.08 -26.05
CA GLN A 363 -0.13 -23.13 -25.14
C GLN A 363 -1.48 -23.71 -25.59
N LEU A 364 -2.45 -22.88 -25.97
CA LEU A 364 -3.74 -23.31 -26.50
C LEU A 364 -3.56 -24.12 -27.80
N ARG A 365 -2.73 -23.62 -28.73
CA ARG A 365 -2.38 -24.33 -29.97
C ARG A 365 -1.73 -25.69 -29.68
N THR A 366 -0.81 -25.75 -28.71
CA THR A 366 -0.16 -26.99 -28.29
C THR A 366 -1.16 -27.98 -27.71
N ALA A 367 -2.16 -27.51 -26.96
CA ALA A 367 -3.22 -28.35 -26.41
C ALA A 367 -4.11 -28.97 -27.51
N MET A 368 -4.33 -28.26 -28.61
CA MET A 368 -5.10 -28.74 -29.77
C MET A 368 -4.40 -29.90 -30.52
N LEU A 369 -3.10 -30.10 -30.32
CA LEU A 369 -2.35 -31.21 -30.92
C LEU A 369 -2.54 -32.54 -30.16
N GLY A 370 -3.25 -32.53 -29.03
CA GLY A 370 -3.43 -33.71 -28.18
C GLY A 370 -2.13 -34.19 -27.51
N GLY A 371 -2.15 -35.41 -27.01
CA GLY A 371 -1.05 -36.03 -26.27
C GLY A 371 -1.11 -35.79 -24.76
N ASP A 372 0.04 -35.98 -24.10
CA ASP A 372 0.16 -35.84 -22.64
C ASP A 372 0.32 -34.38 -22.18
N ASP A 373 0.06 -34.12 -20.90
CA ASP A 373 0.15 -32.79 -20.28
C ASP A 373 1.58 -32.21 -20.27
N LYS A 374 2.60 -33.00 -20.61
CA LYS A 374 4.00 -32.59 -20.46
C LYS A 374 4.39 -31.51 -21.46
N ARG A 375 3.78 -31.49 -22.66
CA ARG A 375 4.11 -30.49 -23.69
C ARG A 375 3.76 -29.08 -23.22
N VAL A 376 2.52 -28.87 -22.78
CA VAL A 376 2.06 -27.58 -22.27
C VAL A 376 2.78 -27.21 -20.97
N SER A 377 2.91 -28.13 -20.01
CA SER A 377 3.62 -27.83 -18.75
C SER A 377 5.12 -27.53 -18.96
N THR A 378 5.75 -28.07 -20.00
CA THR A 378 7.12 -27.69 -20.40
C THR A 378 7.17 -26.23 -20.88
N LEU A 379 6.24 -25.81 -21.74
CA LEU A 379 6.14 -24.40 -22.18
C LEU A 379 5.89 -23.44 -21.02
N GLN A 380 4.98 -23.81 -20.11
CA GLN A 380 4.67 -23.03 -18.91
C GLN A 380 5.89 -22.89 -17.99
N THR A 381 6.65 -23.98 -17.80
CA THR A 381 7.86 -23.96 -16.98
C THR A 381 8.96 -23.10 -17.60
N ALA A 382 9.13 -23.19 -18.93
CA ALA A 382 10.15 -22.45 -19.67
C ALA A 382 9.87 -20.94 -19.70
N THR A 383 8.64 -20.55 -20.01
CA THR A 383 8.23 -19.13 -20.15
C THR A 383 7.81 -18.50 -18.83
N GLY A 384 7.43 -19.30 -17.83
CA GLY A 384 6.79 -18.84 -16.59
C GLY A 384 5.34 -18.38 -16.75
N THR A 385 4.76 -18.51 -17.95
CA THR A 385 3.38 -18.07 -18.23
C THR A 385 2.42 -19.22 -17.95
N LYS A 386 1.46 -19.02 -17.04
CA LYS A 386 0.35 -19.93 -16.75
C LYS A 386 -0.87 -19.12 -16.27
N ASP A 387 -1.96 -19.24 -17.00
CA ASP A 387 -3.20 -18.50 -16.75
C ASP A 387 -4.35 -19.45 -16.37
N LYS A 388 -5.12 -19.11 -15.33
CA LYS A 388 -6.25 -19.94 -14.88
C LYS A 388 -7.36 -20.06 -15.91
N VAL A 389 -7.65 -19.00 -16.67
CA VAL A 389 -8.71 -19.04 -17.69
C VAL A 389 -8.27 -19.91 -18.86
N ALA A 390 -7.04 -19.75 -19.34
CA ALA A 390 -6.47 -20.59 -20.39
C ALA A 390 -6.38 -22.06 -19.97
N GLU A 391 -6.02 -22.37 -18.72
CA GLU A 391 -5.93 -23.75 -18.22
C GLU A 391 -7.25 -24.52 -18.34
N TYR A 392 -8.38 -23.86 -18.09
CA TYR A 392 -9.70 -24.46 -18.29
C TYR A 392 -9.91 -24.89 -19.75
N TRP A 393 -9.55 -24.03 -20.70
CA TRP A 393 -9.67 -24.34 -22.12
C TRP A 393 -8.64 -25.36 -22.59
N ILE A 394 -7.40 -25.30 -22.09
CA ILE A 394 -6.33 -26.26 -22.39
C ILE A 394 -6.78 -27.68 -22.06
N GLU A 395 -7.42 -27.90 -20.91
CA GLU A 395 -7.93 -29.22 -20.52
C GLU A 395 -9.00 -29.73 -21.51
N ILE A 396 -9.97 -28.88 -21.87
CA ILE A 396 -11.06 -29.24 -22.79
C ILE A 396 -10.52 -29.51 -24.20
N LEU A 397 -9.66 -28.62 -24.72
CA LEU A 397 -9.08 -28.74 -26.04
C LEU A 397 -8.27 -30.02 -26.16
N ARG A 398 -7.46 -30.35 -25.15
CA ARG A 398 -6.67 -31.58 -25.14
C ARG A 398 -7.56 -32.83 -25.14
N ASN A 399 -8.60 -32.86 -24.30
CA ASN A 399 -9.52 -33.99 -24.25
C ASN A 399 -10.25 -34.19 -25.59
N ARG A 400 -10.64 -33.09 -26.25
CA ARG A 400 -11.24 -33.13 -27.59
C ARG A 400 -10.26 -33.59 -28.66
N ALA A 401 -9.05 -33.06 -28.66
CA ALA A 401 -7.99 -33.44 -29.60
C ALA A 401 -7.67 -34.94 -29.50
N ASN A 402 -7.54 -35.46 -28.28
CA ASN A 402 -7.32 -36.89 -28.04
C ASN A 402 -8.49 -37.74 -28.53
N ALA A 403 -9.74 -37.33 -28.30
CA ALA A 403 -10.91 -38.06 -28.81
C ALA A 403 -10.96 -38.10 -30.35
N ILE A 404 -10.58 -37.00 -31.03
CA ILE A 404 -10.48 -36.97 -32.50
C ILE A 404 -9.36 -37.89 -32.99
N LEU A 405 -8.19 -37.85 -32.36
CA LEU A 405 -7.05 -38.71 -32.71
C LEU A 405 -7.32 -40.20 -32.43
N GLU A 406 -8.08 -40.52 -31.39
CA GLU A 406 -8.54 -41.88 -31.12
C GLU A 406 -9.51 -42.39 -32.18
N ALA A 407 -10.42 -41.52 -32.65
CA ALA A 407 -11.38 -41.84 -33.71
C ALA A 407 -10.74 -41.89 -35.11
N CYS A 408 -9.78 -41.00 -35.38
CA CYS A 408 -9.10 -40.87 -36.66
C CYS A 408 -7.59 -40.56 -36.43
N PRO A 409 -6.74 -41.59 -36.26
CA PRO A 409 -5.32 -41.41 -35.98
C PRO A 409 -4.52 -40.73 -37.11
N THR A 410 -5.10 -40.65 -38.32
CA THR A 410 -4.48 -40.05 -39.50
C THR A 410 -4.80 -38.57 -39.69
N THR A 411 -5.63 -37.97 -38.83
CA THR A 411 -5.92 -36.53 -38.89
C THR A 411 -4.63 -35.73 -38.75
N SER A 412 -4.41 -34.79 -39.67
CA SER A 412 -3.19 -33.96 -39.63
C SER A 412 -3.25 -32.93 -38.50
N GLU A 413 -2.08 -32.50 -38.01
CA GLU A 413 -1.98 -31.45 -36.97
C GLU A 413 -2.70 -30.15 -37.39
N ASN A 414 -2.61 -29.77 -38.67
CA ASN A 414 -3.25 -28.57 -39.20
C ASN A 414 -4.78 -28.68 -39.21
N GLU A 415 -5.33 -29.86 -39.54
CA GLU A 415 -6.78 -30.10 -39.51
C GLU A 415 -7.30 -30.03 -38.07
N LEU A 416 -6.61 -30.67 -37.12
CA LEU A 416 -6.96 -30.61 -35.69
C LEU A 416 -6.99 -29.18 -35.17
N VAL A 417 -5.91 -28.43 -35.40
CA VAL A 417 -5.81 -27.03 -34.94
C VAL A 417 -6.90 -26.18 -35.57
N THR A 418 -7.19 -26.34 -36.87
CA THR A 418 -8.24 -25.58 -37.55
C THR A 418 -9.63 -25.87 -37.00
N GLU A 419 -9.97 -27.16 -36.84
CA GLU A 419 -11.26 -27.58 -36.30
C GLU A 419 -11.46 -27.11 -34.85
N LEU A 420 -10.46 -27.31 -34.00
CA LEU A 420 -10.55 -26.96 -32.58
C LEU A 420 -10.46 -25.45 -32.34
N SER A 421 -9.74 -24.70 -33.17
CA SER A 421 -9.74 -23.23 -33.11
C SER A 421 -11.11 -22.68 -33.43
N LYS A 422 -11.73 -23.15 -34.52
CA LYS A 422 -13.10 -22.77 -34.88
C LYS A 422 -14.08 -23.10 -33.75
N TRP A 423 -13.98 -24.30 -33.18
CA TRP A 423 -14.82 -24.70 -32.06
C TRP A 423 -14.61 -23.80 -30.84
N LEU A 424 -13.37 -23.43 -30.51
CA LEU A 424 -13.03 -22.58 -29.38
C LEU A 424 -13.60 -21.17 -29.55
N ASP A 425 -13.48 -20.60 -30.75
CA ASP A 425 -13.99 -19.27 -31.10
C ASP A 425 -15.52 -19.19 -30.95
N GLU A 426 -16.23 -20.30 -31.21
CA GLU A 426 -17.68 -20.41 -31.02
C GLU A 426 -18.09 -20.53 -29.53
N GLN A 427 -17.16 -20.82 -28.61
CA GLN A 427 -17.50 -20.95 -27.19
C GLN A 427 -17.66 -19.58 -26.52
N PRO A 428 -18.60 -19.42 -25.57
CA PRO A 428 -18.74 -18.19 -24.82
C PRO A 428 -17.55 -17.97 -23.87
N GLY A 429 -17.36 -16.72 -23.44
CA GLY A 429 -16.40 -16.35 -22.41
C GLY A 429 -14.96 -16.17 -22.88
N ASP A 430 -14.17 -15.55 -22.00
CA ASP A 430 -12.76 -15.26 -22.23
C ASP A 430 -11.93 -16.53 -22.37
N LYS A 431 -10.95 -16.51 -23.28
CA LYS A 431 -10.01 -17.62 -23.53
C LYS A 431 -8.74 -17.53 -22.69
N MET A 432 -8.49 -16.35 -22.15
CA MET A 432 -7.33 -16.00 -21.36
C MET A 432 -7.75 -14.98 -20.29
N ASN A 433 -6.83 -14.67 -19.37
CA ASN A 433 -7.00 -13.61 -18.38
C ASN A 433 -7.55 -12.30 -18.99
N PRO A 434 -8.74 -11.83 -18.57
CA PRO A 434 -9.37 -10.64 -19.16
C PRO A 434 -8.60 -9.34 -18.90
N LEU A 435 -7.71 -9.31 -17.90
CA LEU A 435 -6.86 -8.14 -17.63
C LEU A 435 -5.90 -7.83 -18.79
N LEU A 436 -5.58 -8.81 -19.63
CA LEU A 436 -4.72 -8.62 -20.81
C LEU A 436 -5.40 -7.75 -21.90
N ASP A 437 -6.71 -7.53 -21.82
CA ASP A 437 -7.51 -6.78 -22.80
C ASP A 437 -8.08 -5.45 -22.24
N ILE A 438 -7.49 -4.92 -21.17
CA ILE A 438 -7.82 -3.58 -20.66
C ILE A 438 -6.88 -2.56 -21.30
N ALA A 439 -7.43 -1.56 -22.00
CA ALA A 439 -6.65 -0.50 -22.62
C ALA A 439 -5.80 0.27 -21.59
N GLY A 440 -4.52 0.48 -21.90
CA GLY A 440 -3.55 1.18 -21.05
C GLY A 440 -3.01 0.36 -19.87
N LEU A 441 -3.41 -0.90 -19.70
CA LEU A 441 -2.96 -1.79 -18.62
C LEU A 441 -2.07 -2.91 -19.15
N ASP A 442 -0.91 -3.11 -18.52
CA ASP A 442 -0.07 -4.29 -18.68
C ASP A 442 0.07 -5.02 -17.33
N PRO A 443 -0.64 -6.13 -17.10
CA PRO A 443 -0.61 -6.84 -15.82
C PRO A 443 0.78 -7.34 -15.41
N THR A 444 1.71 -7.50 -16.36
CA THR A 444 3.09 -7.90 -16.06
C THR A 444 3.96 -6.74 -15.56
N ARG A 445 3.55 -5.49 -15.85
CA ARG A 445 4.30 -4.27 -15.50
C ARG A 445 3.62 -3.44 -14.42
N ASP A 446 2.29 -3.50 -14.35
CA ASP A 446 1.43 -2.62 -13.53
C ASP A 446 0.97 -3.27 -12.23
N THR A 447 1.77 -4.21 -11.74
CA THR A 447 1.66 -4.83 -10.42
C THR A 447 2.78 -4.30 -9.51
N PRO A 448 2.70 -3.04 -9.03
CA PRO A 448 3.77 -2.42 -8.24
C PRO A 448 4.06 -3.25 -6.98
N VAL A 449 5.29 -3.18 -6.49
CA VAL A 449 5.73 -3.95 -5.33
C VAL A 449 4.98 -3.49 -4.07
N GLU A 450 4.06 -4.35 -3.61
CA GLU A 450 3.26 -4.11 -2.41
C GLU A 450 4.11 -4.34 -1.14
N ILE A 451 4.30 -3.29 -0.33
CA ILE A 451 5.29 -3.29 0.75
C ILE A 451 4.85 -4.05 2.02
N LEU A 452 3.56 -4.24 2.28
CA LEU A 452 3.09 -5.03 3.43
C LEU A 452 3.47 -6.51 3.27
N HIS A 453 3.19 -7.10 2.11
CA HIS A 453 3.40 -8.50 1.82
C HIS A 453 4.82 -8.79 1.36
N THR A 454 5.46 -7.86 0.67
CA THR A 454 6.84 -8.04 0.17
C THR A 454 7.86 -7.75 1.25
N ILE A 455 7.74 -6.61 1.94
CA ILE A 455 8.73 -6.17 2.94
C ILE A 455 8.39 -6.72 4.33
N LEU A 456 7.23 -6.39 4.92
CA LEU A 456 6.93 -6.79 6.30
C LEU A 456 6.69 -8.31 6.43
N LEU A 457 5.73 -8.85 5.68
CA LEU A 457 5.38 -10.29 5.69
C LEU A 457 6.29 -11.11 4.76
N GLY A 458 7.33 -10.50 4.20
CA GLY A 458 8.36 -11.13 3.38
C GLY A 458 9.75 -10.93 3.96
N ILE A 459 10.44 -9.87 3.54
CA ILE A 459 11.85 -9.62 3.89
C ILE A 459 12.08 -9.56 5.41
N VAL A 460 11.32 -8.75 6.15
CA VAL A 460 11.43 -8.64 7.62
C VAL A 460 11.08 -9.97 8.29
N LYS A 461 10.08 -10.69 7.78
CA LYS A 461 9.74 -12.03 8.23
C LYS A 461 10.88 -13.04 7.99
N TYR A 462 11.60 -12.94 6.86
CA TYR A 462 12.79 -13.78 6.60
C TYR A 462 13.93 -13.46 7.56
N THR A 463 14.14 -12.17 7.88
CA THR A 463 15.13 -11.72 8.87
C THR A 463 14.77 -12.21 10.26
N TRP A 464 13.51 -12.08 10.66
CA TRP A 464 13.00 -12.60 11.93
C TRP A 464 13.16 -14.11 12.03
N PHE A 465 12.77 -14.85 10.98
CA PHE A 465 12.90 -16.31 10.93
C PHE A 465 14.35 -16.77 11.06
N MET A 466 15.28 -16.10 10.37
CA MET A 466 16.71 -16.32 10.51
C MET A 466 17.16 -16.16 11.97
N PHE A 467 16.78 -15.04 12.60
CA PHE A 467 17.14 -14.75 13.99
C PHE A 467 16.56 -15.77 14.98
N HIS A 468 15.24 -15.93 15.03
CA HIS A 468 14.59 -16.70 16.08
C HIS A 468 14.76 -18.23 15.92
N SER A 469 15.06 -18.71 14.71
CA SER A 469 15.30 -20.15 14.48
C SER A 469 16.68 -20.59 14.97
N ARG A 470 17.64 -19.66 15.04
CA ARG A 470 18.99 -19.91 15.56
C ARG A 470 19.02 -19.93 17.08
N ILE A 471 18.24 -19.06 17.73
CA ILE A 471 18.20 -18.95 19.19
C ILE A 471 17.33 -20.08 19.77
N THR A 472 17.98 -21.21 20.05
CA THR A 472 17.36 -22.38 20.67
C THR A 472 17.38 -22.32 22.19
N ASP A 473 18.37 -21.65 22.77
CA ASP A 473 18.53 -21.48 24.21
C ASP A 473 17.52 -20.49 24.80
N GLU A 474 16.88 -20.89 25.91
CA GLU A 474 15.81 -20.08 26.52
C GLU A 474 16.37 -18.86 27.24
N SER A 475 17.59 -18.93 27.81
CA SER A 475 18.20 -17.78 28.47
C SER A 475 18.52 -16.66 27.47
N GLN A 476 18.99 -17.01 26.28
CA GLN A 476 19.20 -16.07 25.17
C GLN A 476 17.89 -15.44 24.68
N ARG A 477 16.79 -16.22 24.63
CA ARG A 477 15.47 -15.66 24.30
C ARG A 477 14.98 -14.68 25.35
N GLN A 478 15.12 -15.01 26.64
CA GLN A 478 14.72 -14.12 27.72
C GLN A 478 15.59 -12.86 27.77
N LEU A 479 16.88 -12.97 27.46
CA LEU A 479 17.78 -11.83 27.31
C LEU A 479 17.30 -10.89 26.18
N PHE A 480 16.99 -11.44 25.00
CA PHE A 480 16.44 -10.66 23.90
C PHE A 480 15.10 -10.01 24.26
N VAL A 481 14.18 -10.76 24.88
CA VAL A 481 12.87 -10.24 25.30
C VAL A 481 13.04 -9.08 26.28
N SER A 482 13.93 -9.21 27.26
CA SER A 482 14.17 -8.17 28.27
C SER A 482 14.77 -6.90 27.66
N ARG A 483 15.75 -7.06 26.76
CA ARG A 483 16.35 -5.94 25.99
C ARG A 483 15.32 -5.25 25.10
N LEU A 484 14.57 -6.02 24.31
CA LEU A 484 13.55 -5.47 23.42
C LEU A 484 12.38 -4.83 24.17
N GLN A 485 12.04 -5.31 25.36
CA GLN A 485 11.01 -4.67 26.19
C GLN A 485 11.47 -3.32 26.77
N SER A 486 12.80 -3.08 26.81
CA SER A 486 13.41 -1.83 27.28
C SER A 486 13.61 -0.77 26.19
N THR A 487 13.18 -1.03 24.95
CA THR A 487 13.20 -0.03 23.87
C THR A 487 12.46 1.24 24.30
N ASP A 488 13.09 2.41 24.10
CA ASP A 488 12.37 3.68 24.22
C ASP A 488 11.45 3.85 22.99
N THR A 489 10.15 3.86 23.24
CA THR A 489 9.12 3.98 22.20
C THR A 489 8.79 5.43 21.84
N ASN A 490 9.36 6.42 22.52
CA ASN A 490 9.16 7.83 22.18
C ASN A 490 9.65 8.12 20.76
N GLY A 491 8.90 8.93 20.02
CA GLY A 491 9.18 9.24 18.61
C GLY A 491 8.97 8.06 17.64
N LEU A 492 8.33 6.96 18.08
CA LEU A 492 7.92 5.85 17.20
C LEU A 492 6.39 5.75 17.12
N THR A 493 5.88 5.52 15.91
CA THR A 493 4.45 5.28 15.67
C THR A 493 4.15 3.77 15.71
N ILE A 494 4.33 3.17 16.90
CA ILE A 494 4.10 1.74 17.15
C ILE A 494 3.15 1.52 18.35
N PRO A 495 2.34 0.45 18.35
CA PRO A 495 1.52 0.10 19.51
C PRO A 495 2.40 -0.29 20.70
N PRO A 496 1.86 -0.31 21.93
CA PRO A 496 2.60 -0.69 23.13
C PRO A 496 3.39 -2.00 22.93
N PHE A 497 4.70 -1.93 23.19
CA PHE A 497 5.64 -3.00 22.90
C PHE A 497 5.39 -4.21 23.80
N ARG A 498 5.15 -5.40 23.21
CA ARG A 498 4.91 -6.66 23.94
C ARG A 498 5.94 -7.71 23.53
N ALA A 499 7.19 -7.55 23.96
CA ALA A 499 8.31 -8.37 23.51
C ALA A 499 8.13 -9.87 23.84
N ALA A 500 7.65 -10.19 25.05
CA ALA A 500 7.40 -11.57 25.48
C ALA A 500 6.36 -12.27 24.58
N TYR A 501 5.28 -11.58 24.24
CA TYR A 501 4.27 -12.08 23.30
C TYR A 501 4.89 -12.35 21.92
N MET A 502 5.72 -11.43 21.42
CA MET A 502 6.34 -11.58 20.10
C MET A 502 7.29 -12.78 20.04
N MET A 503 8.03 -13.06 21.10
CA MET A 503 8.89 -14.26 21.17
C MET A 503 8.08 -15.55 21.38
N GLN A 504 7.05 -15.52 22.23
CA GLN A 504 6.15 -16.65 22.46
C GLN A 504 5.47 -17.09 21.15
N TYR A 505 4.92 -16.13 20.40
CA TYR A 505 4.22 -16.34 19.13
C TYR A 505 5.10 -16.04 17.91
N ARG A 506 6.41 -16.28 18.00
CA ARG A 506 7.42 -15.95 16.96
C ARG A 506 7.07 -16.42 15.54
N ASN A 507 6.33 -17.52 15.38
CA ASN A 507 5.92 -18.03 14.07
C ASN A 507 4.63 -17.38 13.52
N GLY A 508 3.87 -16.67 14.35
CA GLY A 508 2.53 -16.12 14.05
C GLY A 508 2.45 -14.60 14.13
N LEU A 509 3.56 -13.89 13.91
CA LEU A 509 3.58 -12.43 13.91
C LEU A 509 2.88 -11.85 12.66
N ILE A 510 2.37 -10.63 12.80
CA ILE A 510 1.63 -9.89 11.78
C ILE A 510 2.33 -8.56 11.48
N GLY A 511 1.87 -7.82 10.45
CA GLY A 511 2.51 -6.61 9.94
C GLY A 511 2.96 -5.62 11.02
N LYS A 512 2.08 -5.26 11.97
CA LYS A 512 2.42 -4.32 13.06
C LYS A 512 3.59 -4.79 13.95
N HIS A 513 3.73 -6.09 14.18
CA HIS A 513 4.85 -6.64 14.96
C HIS A 513 6.15 -6.56 14.18
N PHE A 514 6.11 -6.89 12.87
CA PHE A 514 7.29 -6.77 12.01
C PHE A 514 7.71 -5.31 11.81
N LYS A 515 6.76 -4.38 11.69
CA LYS A 515 7.03 -2.93 11.65
C LYS A 515 7.75 -2.45 12.92
N ALA A 516 7.38 -2.98 14.09
CA ALA A 516 8.07 -2.69 15.35
C ALA A 516 9.49 -3.31 15.39
N LEU A 517 9.64 -4.59 15.01
CA LEU A 517 10.95 -5.27 14.97
C LEU A 517 11.93 -4.59 14.01
N MET A 518 11.48 -4.22 12.81
CA MET A 518 12.29 -3.56 11.79
C MET A 518 12.91 -2.26 12.31
N GLN A 519 12.18 -1.50 13.13
CA GLN A 519 12.61 -0.21 13.69
C GLN A 519 13.51 -0.35 14.94
N THR A 520 13.49 -1.48 15.64
CA THR A 520 13.99 -1.55 17.04
C THR A 520 14.92 -2.74 17.32
N MET A 521 14.78 -3.84 16.60
CA MET A 521 15.50 -5.08 16.89
C MET A 521 17.02 -4.91 16.79
N VAL A 522 17.50 -4.04 15.89
CA VAL A 522 18.93 -3.80 15.66
C VAL A 522 19.68 -3.46 16.96
N PHE A 523 19.08 -2.71 17.89
CA PHE A 523 19.71 -2.28 19.14
C PHE A 523 19.86 -3.42 20.17
N HIS A 524 19.14 -4.53 19.99
CA HIS A 524 18.95 -5.53 21.04
C HIS A 524 19.52 -6.91 20.71
N VAL A 525 20.04 -7.11 19.50
CA VAL A 525 20.58 -8.39 19.02
C VAL A 525 22.09 -8.57 19.21
N HIS A 526 22.78 -7.57 19.77
CA HIS A 526 24.21 -7.68 20.08
C HIS A 526 24.49 -8.90 20.96
N ASP A 527 25.58 -9.62 20.68
CA ASP A 527 25.97 -10.90 21.29
C ASP A 527 25.05 -12.10 20.98
N LEU A 528 23.98 -11.93 20.20
CA LEU A 528 23.02 -12.98 19.85
C LEU A 528 23.09 -13.43 18.38
N VAL A 529 23.79 -12.68 17.54
CA VAL A 529 23.87 -12.90 16.08
C VAL A 529 25.32 -12.86 15.59
N THR A 530 25.60 -13.43 14.42
CA THR A 530 26.89 -13.24 13.74
C THR A 530 26.99 -11.84 13.12
N PRO A 531 28.19 -11.36 12.76
CA PRO A 531 28.33 -10.11 12.01
C PRO A 531 27.50 -10.08 10.72
N ALA A 532 27.50 -11.16 9.93
CA ALA A 532 26.71 -11.24 8.70
C ALA A 532 25.19 -11.17 8.96
N GLU A 533 24.70 -11.81 10.02
CA GLU A 533 23.28 -11.72 10.41
C GLU A 533 22.92 -10.33 10.93
N PHE A 534 23.82 -9.68 11.67
CA PHE A 534 23.65 -8.30 12.12
C PHE A 534 23.53 -7.35 10.93
N GLU A 535 24.35 -7.52 9.89
CA GLU A 535 24.26 -6.75 8.65
C GLU A 535 22.89 -6.91 7.96
N VAL A 536 22.31 -8.12 7.91
CA VAL A 536 20.95 -8.30 7.38
C VAL A 536 19.92 -7.51 8.19
N ILE A 537 20.02 -7.55 9.52
CA ILE A 537 19.10 -6.83 10.41
C ILE A 537 19.23 -5.31 10.21
N LYS A 538 20.46 -4.82 10.07
CA LYS A 538 20.77 -3.41 9.83
C LYS A 538 20.24 -2.95 8.47
N ALA A 539 20.64 -3.61 7.38
CA ALA A 539 20.25 -3.26 6.02
C ALA A 539 18.71 -3.28 5.81
N VAL A 540 18.02 -4.26 6.40
CA VAL A 540 16.55 -4.34 6.29
C VAL A 540 15.85 -3.22 7.07
N GLY A 541 16.37 -2.84 8.24
CA GLY A 541 15.85 -1.71 9.01
C GLY A 541 16.03 -0.39 8.26
N GLU A 542 17.20 -0.19 7.66
CA GLU A 542 17.53 1.00 6.87
C GLU A 542 16.66 1.12 5.61
N LEU A 543 16.51 0.04 4.84
CA LEU A 543 15.60 -0.01 3.69
C LEU A 543 14.16 0.29 4.10
N GLY A 544 13.69 -0.30 5.20
CA GLY A 544 12.35 -0.06 5.73
C GLY A 544 12.04 1.41 5.97
N ALA A 545 12.99 2.17 6.54
CA ALA A 545 12.83 3.59 6.82
C ALA A 545 12.82 4.49 5.58
N MET A 546 13.22 3.99 4.42
CA MET A 546 13.10 4.69 3.14
C MET A 546 11.77 4.40 2.45
N LEU A 547 11.22 3.19 2.61
CA LEU A 547 10.01 2.78 1.88
C LEU A 547 8.69 3.33 2.43
N TRP A 548 8.64 3.73 3.70
CA TRP A 548 7.45 4.27 4.37
C TRP A 548 7.40 5.81 4.42
N VAL A 549 8.03 6.48 3.45
CA VAL A 549 7.96 7.95 3.33
C VAL A 549 6.68 8.37 2.60
N PRO A 550 6.01 9.47 3.01
CA PRO A 550 4.79 9.95 2.37
C PRO A 550 5.05 10.77 1.09
N GLN A 551 6.28 11.24 0.89
CA GLN A 551 6.69 12.04 -0.27
C GLN A 551 8.17 11.81 -0.57
N ILE A 552 8.57 12.08 -1.82
CA ILE A 552 9.96 12.04 -2.31
C ILE A 552 10.35 13.45 -2.76
N ASP A 553 11.28 14.09 -2.06
CA ASP A 553 11.68 15.48 -2.37
C ASP A 553 12.57 15.58 -3.62
N ASN A 554 13.40 14.56 -3.87
CA ASN A 554 14.27 14.50 -5.05
C ASN A 554 14.33 13.06 -5.55
N MET A 555 13.68 12.79 -6.69
CA MET A 555 13.52 11.43 -7.23
C MET A 555 14.87 10.78 -7.58
N GLU A 556 15.78 11.53 -8.21
CA GLU A 556 17.09 11.00 -8.61
C GLU A 556 17.93 10.58 -7.41
N ARG A 557 18.08 11.48 -6.43
CA ARG A 557 18.82 11.19 -5.21
C ARG A 557 18.17 10.08 -4.39
N TYR A 558 16.84 10.08 -4.30
CA TYR A 558 16.11 9.04 -3.58
C TYR A 558 16.29 7.66 -4.22
N THR A 559 16.24 7.56 -5.55
CA THR A 559 16.39 6.29 -6.27
C THR A 559 17.83 5.76 -6.22
N GLN A 560 18.84 6.62 -6.31
CA GLN A 560 20.25 6.26 -6.07
C GLN A 560 20.46 5.72 -4.65
N ASP A 561 19.88 6.42 -3.65
CA ASP A 561 19.93 6.01 -2.26
C ASP A 561 19.23 4.67 -2.00
N LEU A 562 18.13 4.44 -2.72
CA LEU A 562 17.36 3.22 -2.63
C LEU A 562 18.10 2.05 -3.27
N GLU A 563 18.79 2.28 -4.40
CA GLU A 563 19.62 1.29 -5.08
C GLU A 563 20.72 0.72 -4.18
N VAL A 564 21.46 1.59 -3.47
CA VAL A 564 22.48 1.14 -2.51
C VAL A 564 21.88 0.32 -1.39
N ARG A 565 20.73 0.74 -0.83
CA ARG A 565 20.08 0.04 0.29
C ARG A 565 19.48 -1.30 -0.13
N ILE A 566 18.90 -1.38 -1.32
CA ILE A 566 18.44 -2.65 -1.90
C ILE A 566 19.63 -3.57 -2.12
N GLY A 567 20.72 -3.05 -2.69
CA GLY A 567 21.96 -3.79 -2.88
C GLY A 567 22.49 -4.36 -1.57
N ASN A 568 22.59 -3.54 -0.53
CA ASN A 568 23.02 -3.95 0.81
C ASN A 568 22.14 -5.06 1.40
N VAL A 569 20.81 -5.00 1.22
CA VAL A 569 19.90 -6.07 1.66
C VAL A 569 20.20 -7.37 0.91
N LEU A 570 20.32 -7.33 -0.41
CA LEU A 570 20.59 -8.51 -1.23
C LEU A 570 21.94 -9.13 -0.88
N ASP A 571 22.99 -8.31 -0.78
CA ASP A 571 24.35 -8.75 -0.48
C ASP A 571 24.42 -9.36 0.93
N ALA A 572 23.79 -8.73 1.93
CA ALA A 572 23.73 -9.26 3.29
C ALA A 572 22.97 -10.60 3.35
N PHE A 573 21.86 -10.76 2.63
CA PHE A 573 21.16 -12.04 2.54
C PHE A 573 22.01 -13.11 1.85
N ALA A 574 22.74 -12.74 0.80
CA ALA A 574 23.64 -13.64 0.07
C ALA A 574 24.82 -14.10 0.95
N ALA A 575 25.36 -13.21 1.78
CA ALA A 575 26.40 -13.55 2.75
C ALA A 575 25.97 -14.68 3.71
N VAL A 576 24.75 -14.56 4.25
CA VAL A 576 24.19 -15.52 5.21
C VAL A 576 23.77 -16.82 4.54
N ASP A 577 22.96 -16.75 3.48
CA ASP A 577 22.43 -17.92 2.77
C ASP A 577 22.28 -17.59 1.27
N PRO A 578 23.31 -17.90 0.45
CA PRO A 578 23.32 -17.61 -0.97
C PRO A 578 22.12 -18.18 -1.74
N ASN A 579 21.57 -19.30 -1.25
CA ASN A 579 20.44 -19.96 -1.88
C ASN A 579 19.14 -19.13 -1.77
N LYS A 580 19.01 -18.22 -0.79
CA LYS A 580 17.84 -17.35 -0.68
C LYS A 580 17.66 -16.47 -1.90
N ILE A 581 18.74 -15.96 -2.49
CA ILE A 581 18.70 -15.15 -3.71
C ILE A 581 18.07 -15.92 -4.88
N ALA A 582 18.41 -17.21 -5.01
CA ALA A 582 17.91 -18.05 -6.11
C ALA A 582 16.46 -18.57 -5.94
N VAL A 583 15.92 -18.58 -4.71
CA VAL A 583 14.62 -19.22 -4.42
C VAL A 583 13.57 -18.30 -3.78
N LYS A 584 13.94 -17.11 -3.31
CA LYS A 584 13.01 -16.17 -2.66
C LYS A 584 12.70 -15.01 -3.60
N VAL A 585 11.64 -15.16 -4.39
CA VAL A 585 11.16 -14.12 -5.33
C VAL A 585 11.02 -12.73 -4.71
N LYS A 586 10.60 -12.63 -3.44
CA LYS A 586 10.45 -11.34 -2.74
C LYS A 586 11.76 -10.56 -2.62
N LEU A 587 12.92 -11.22 -2.59
CA LEU A 587 14.22 -10.56 -2.63
C LEU A 587 14.46 -9.96 -4.01
N HIS A 588 14.22 -10.73 -5.07
CA HIS A 588 14.35 -10.25 -6.45
C HIS A 588 13.33 -9.14 -6.81
N LEU A 589 12.19 -9.06 -6.12
CA LEU A 589 11.26 -7.93 -6.30
C LEU A 589 11.79 -6.60 -5.74
N LEU A 590 12.85 -6.59 -4.93
CA LEU A 590 13.36 -5.34 -4.34
C LEU A 590 13.89 -4.36 -5.40
N PRO A 591 14.77 -4.74 -6.36
CA PRO A 591 15.18 -3.86 -7.46
C PRO A 591 14.01 -3.20 -8.20
N HIS A 592 12.89 -3.91 -8.38
CA HIS A 592 11.71 -3.38 -9.04
C HIS A 592 11.03 -2.21 -8.31
N ILE A 593 11.35 -1.96 -7.03
CA ILE A 593 10.82 -0.80 -6.29
C ILE A 593 11.35 0.52 -6.88
N ILE A 594 12.56 0.53 -7.44
CA ILE A 594 13.18 1.74 -8.01
C ILE A 594 12.33 2.30 -9.17
N PRO A 595 12.06 1.54 -10.26
CA PRO A 595 11.17 2.03 -11.31
C PRO A 595 9.74 2.23 -10.81
N ASP A 596 9.26 1.46 -9.82
CA ASP A 596 7.93 1.72 -9.25
C ASP A 596 7.84 3.07 -8.55
N CYS A 597 8.91 3.53 -7.89
CA CYS A 597 8.94 4.87 -7.28
C CYS A 597 8.85 5.99 -8.32
N ARG A 598 9.48 5.81 -9.49
CA ARG A 598 9.38 6.76 -10.61
C ARG A 598 7.97 6.77 -11.21
N ARG A 599 7.38 5.58 -11.40
CA ARG A 599 6.06 5.42 -12.00
C ARG A 599 4.92 5.85 -11.09
N TYR A 600 4.96 5.49 -9.80
CA TYR A 600 3.83 5.63 -8.88
C TYR A 600 4.08 6.62 -7.74
N GLY A 601 5.29 7.16 -7.60
CA GLY A 601 5.69 7.96 -6.44
C GLY A 601 6.03 7.09 -5.22
N PRO A 602 5.87 7.60 -3.99
CA PRO A 602 6.28 6.88 -2.78
C PRO A 602 5.67 5.47 -2.64
N ALA A 603 6.50 4.48 -2.29
CA ALA A 603 6.09 3.08 -2.21
C ALA A 603 4.97 2.79 -1.20
N ILE A 604 4.79 3.64 -0.19
CA ILE A 604 3.70 3.53 0.80
C ILE A 604 2.31 3.63 0.16
N HIS A 605 2.17 4.29 -0.98
CA HIS A 605 0.90 4.42 -1.70
C HIS A 605 0.47 3.11 -2.37
N ASN A 606 1.41 2.19 -2.57
CA ASN A 606 1.11 0.85 -3.08
C ASN A 606 0.79 -0.14 -1.98
N SER A 607 0.66 0.28 -0.71
CA SER A 607 0.37 -0.65 0.38
C SER A 607 -1.09 -1.09 0.45
N THR A 608 -1.33 -2.38 0.67
CA THR A 608 -2.69 -2.95 0.76
C THR A 608 -3.27 -2.98 2.18
N GLU A 609 -2.64 -2.31 3.15
CA GLU A 609 -3.05 -2.30 4.56
C GLU A 609 -4.51 -1.81 4.76
N ILE A 610 -4.95 -0.82 3.97
CA ILE A 610 -6.31 -0.27 4.10
C ILE A 610 -7.40 -1.25 3.63
N PHE A 611 -7.13 -1.99 2.55
CA PHE A 611 -8.02 -3.04 2.03
C PHE A 611 -8.13 -4.21 3.02
N GLU A 612 -7.01 -4.59 3.61
CA GLU A 612 -6.95 -5.60 4.68
C GLU A 612 -7.70 -5.16 5.95
N CYS A 613 -7.68 -3.86 6.25
CA CYS A 613 -8.48 -3.31 7.32
C CYS A 613 -9.98 -3.39 6.99
N PHE A 614 -10.35 -3.09 5.75
CA PHE A 614 -11.72 -3.15 5.24
C PHE A 614 -12.29 -4.58 5.23
N ASN A 615 -11.45 -5.61 5.12
CA ASN A 615 -11.84 -7.02 5.27
C ASN A 615 -12.59 -7.30 6.60
N ALA A 616 -12.42 -6.47 7.64
CA ALA A 616 -13.20 -6.56 8.87
C ALA A 616 -14.69 -6.19 8.66
N ILE A 617 -14.97 -5.15 7.88
CA ILE A 617 -16.32 -4.70 7.52
C ILE A 617 -17.00 -5.78 6.67
N PHE A 618 -16.30 -6.28 5.65
CA PHE A 618 -16.76 -7.43 4.84
C PHE A 618 -17.15 -8.63 5.72
N ARG A 619 -16.29 -9.04 6.67
CA ARG A 619 -16.56 -10.16 7.57
C ARG A 619 -17.83 -9.96 8.40
N MET A 620 -18.10 -8.74 8.87
CA MET A 620 -19.37 -8.45 9.55
C MET A 620 -20.57 -8.51 8.60
N CYS A 621 -20.40 -8.11 7.34
CA CYS A 621 -21.40 -8.27 6.29
C CYS A 621 -21.72 -9.76 6.03
N SER A 622 -20.70 -10.60 5.97
CA SER A 622 -20.85 -12.04 5.76
C SER A 622 -21.49 -12.74 6.97
N VAL A 623 -20.92 -12.59 8.18
CA VAL A 623 -21.37 -13.29 9.41
C VAL A 623 -22.83 -13.03 9.75
N LEU A 624 -23.31 -11.79 9.58
CA LEU A 624 -24.68 -11.38 9.91
C LEU A 624 -25.63 -11.43 8.69
N SER A 625 -25.24 -12.09 7.60
CA SER A 625 -26.15 -12.43 6.47
C SER A 625 -27.00 -13.67 6.78
N ASN A 626 -27.95 -14.01 5.90
CA ASN A 626 -28.70 -15.27 6.01
C ASN A 626 -27.95 -16.47 5.38
N HIS A 627 -26.78 -16.22 4.76
CA HIS A 627 -25.91 -17.19 4.09
C HIS A 627 -26.52 -17.94 2.89
N GLN A 628 -27.70 -17.54 2.40
CA GLN A 628 -28.34 -18.17 1.22
C GLN A 628 -27.77 -17.64 -0.10
N ALA A 629 -27.48 -16.34 -0.15
CA ALA A 629 -26.84 -15.69 -1.30
C ALA A 629 -25.75 -14.73 -0.79
N PRO A 630 -24.60 -15.24 -0.32
CA PRO A 630 -23.60 -14.43 0.37
C PRO A 630 -23.12 -13.22 -0.44
N SER A 631 -22.83 -13.40 -1.73
CA SER A 631 -22.39 -12.31 -2.62
C SER A 631 -23.42 -11.18 -2.68
N ARG A 632 -24.69 -11.55 -2.94
CA ARG A 632 -25.83 -10.62 -2.99
C ARG A 632 -26.01 -9.86 -1.68
N ASP A 633 -26.11 -10.59 -0.57
CA ASP A 633 -26.45 -10.01 0.73
C ASP A 633 -25.35 -9.06 1.23
N ILE A 634 -24.08 -9.40 0.97
CA ILE A 634 -22.93 -8.55 1.30
C ILE A 634 -22.92 -7.30 0.44
N ALA A 635 -23.09 -7.44 -0.89
CA ALA A 635 -23.12 -6.32 -1.82
C ALA A 635 -24.22 -5.31 -1.46
N TRP A 636 -25.44 -5.79 -1.18
CA TRP A 636 -26.57 -4.97 -0.73
C TRP A 636 -26.29 -4.23 0.57
N LYS A 637 -25.66 -4.91 1.53
CA LYS A 637 -25.37 -4.29 2.82
C LYS A 637 -24.32 -3.20 2.69
N ILE A 638 -23.27 -3.43 1.90
CA ILE A 638 -22.24 -2.42 1.67
C ILE A 638 -22.80 -1.25 0.87
N ALA A 639 -23.62 -1.50 -0.15
CA ALA A 639 -24.33 -0.42 -0.87
C ALA A 639 -25.18 0.45 0.07
N SER A 640 -25.81 -0.16 1.08
CA SER A 640 -26.53 0.60 2.12
C SER A 640 -25.62 1.43 3.04
N MET A 641 -24.39 0.99 3.29
CA MET A 641 -23.38 1.77 4.01
C MET A 641 -22.88 2.94 3.16
N ASP A 642 -22.63 2.73 1.87
CA ASP A 642 -22.20 3.80 0.96
C ASP A 642 -23.30 4.85 0.74
N ARG A 643 -24.57 4.42 0.66
CA ARG A 643 -25.72 5.34 0.73
C ARG A 643 -25.66 6.23 1.97
N LEU A 644 -25.41 5.63 3.14
CA LEU A 644 -25.30 6.39 4.38
C LEU A 644 -24.15 7.40 4.31
N LYS A 645 -22.96 6.97 3.86
CA LYS A 645 -21.80 7.86 3.66
C LYS A 645 -22.18 9.05 2.75
N HIS A 646 -22.80 8.78 1.60
CA HIS A 646 -23.23 9.79 0.62
C HIS A 646 -24.18 10.82 1.25
N ILE A 647 -25.21 10.37 1.96
CA ILE A 647 -26.17 11.26 2.65
C ILE A 647 -25.47 12.14 3.69
N LEU A 648 -24.65 11.54 4.57
CA LEU A 648 -24.05 12.24 5.70
C LEU A 648 -22.97 13.24 5.30
N SER A 649 -22.31 13.02 4.17
CA SER A 649 -21.30 13.93 3.62
C SER A 649 -21.87 15.03 2.74
N GLY A 650 -23.20 15.11 2.59
CA GLY A 650 -23.86 16.14 1.78
C GLY A 650 -23.87 15.84 0.29
N GLY A 651 -23.76 14.56 -0.08
CA GLY A 651 -23.88 14.12 -1.46
C GLY A 651 -25.25 14.42 -2.07
N TYR A 652 -25.24 14.83 -3.34
CA TYR A 652 -26.45 15.12 -4.11
C TYR A 652 -27.01 13.86 -4.76
N TRP A 653 -28.33 13.80 -4.91
CA TRP A 653 -29.04 12.80 -5.71
C TRP A 653 -30.19 13.45 -6.45
N LEU A 654 -30.66 12.81 -7.51
CA LEU A 654 -31.77 13.32 -8.31
C LEU A 654 -33.09 12.91 -7.67
N GLN A 655 -33.97 13.88 -7.43
CA GLN A 655 -35.32 13.65 -6.94
C GLN A 655 -36.28 14.60 -7.66
N ASP A 656 -37.31 14.05 -8.31
CA ASP A 656 -38.33 14.82 -9.03
C ASP A 656 -37.75 15.80 -10.08
N GLY A 657 -36.63 15.42 -10.72
CA GLY A 657 -35.92 16.24 -11.71
C GLY A 657 -34.93 17.25 -11.13
N GLU A 658 -34.87 17.41 -9.82
CA GLU A 658 -33.96 18.34 -9.14
C GLU A 658 -32.85 17.62 -8.38
N TRP A 659 -31.66 18.21 -8.37
CA TRP A 659 -30.54 17.71 -7.56
C TRP A 659 -30.69 18.22 -6.13
N VAL A 660 -31.02 17.30 -5.22
CA VAL A 660 -31.23 17.59 -3.80
C VAL A 660 -30.16 16.91 -2.95
N GLN A 661 -30.02 17.36 -1.72
CA GLN A 661 -29.11 16.78 -0.73
C GLN A 661 -29.77 16.76 0.65
N ALA A 662 -29.18 16.04 1.59
CA ALA A 662 -29.68 15.99 2.96
C ALA A 662 -29.64 17.37 3.62
N SER A 663 -30.58 17.65 4.53
CA SER A 663 -30.59 18.93 5.26
C SER A 663 -29.28 19.17 6.04
N PRO A 664 -28.89 20.43 6.31
CA PRO A 664 -27.68 20.74 7.08
C PRO A 664 -27.63 20.08 8.46
N ARG A 665 -28.79 19.77 9.07
CA ARG A 665 -28.87 19.06 10.36
C ARG A 665 -28.37 17.62 10.28
N VAL A 666 -28.58 16.95 9.16
CA VAL A 666 -28.08 15.59 8.92
C VAL A 666 -26.58 15.62 8.64
N GLN A 667 -26.14 16.54 7.78
CA GLN A 667 -24.73 16.67 7.41
C GLN A 667 -23.84 17.02 8.61
N ARG A 668 -24.35 17.84 9.54
CA ARG A 668 -23.64 18.22 10.77
C ARG A 668 -23.18 17.01 11.59
N ILE A 669 -23.91 15.88 11.55
CA ILE A 669 -23.55 14.68 12.32
C ILE A 669 -22.14 14.20 11.95
N LEU A 670 -21.82 14.11 10.65
CA LEU A 670 -20.49 13.72 10.22
C LEU A 670 -19.43 14.77 10.59
N GLN A 671 -19.79 16.06 10.58
CA GLN A 671 -18.85 17.15 10.84
C GLN A 671 -18.43 17.27 12.31
N VAL A 672 -19.33 16.92 13.25
CA VAL A 672 -19.12 17.23 14.68
C VAL A 672 -18.96 16.02 15.58
N ASP A 673 -19.39 14.83 15.16
CA ASP A 673 -19.42 13.64 16.03
C ASP A 673 -18.22 12.70 15.76
N PRO A 674 -17.19 12.66 16.62
CA PRO A 674 -16.00 11.85 16.40
C PRO A 674 -16.30 10.34 16.39
N VAL A 675 -17.37 9.90 17.08
CA VAL A 675 -17.76 8.49 17.09
C VAL A 675 -18.26 8.09 15.70
N ILE A 676 -19.09 8.91 15.07
CA ILE A 676 -19.59 8.64 13.72
C ILE A 676 -18.45 8.68 12.70
N GLN A 677 -17.57 9.70 12.78
CA GLN A 677 -16.38 9.82 11.93
C GLN A 677 -15.52 8.54 12.00
N GLN A 678 -15.17 8.11 13.20
CA GLN A 678 -14.37 6.90 13.42
C GLN A 678 -15.04 5.63 12.87
N HIS A 679 -16.35 5.47 13.04
CA HIS A 679 -17.05 4.26 12.56
C HIS A 679 -17.23 4.21 11.05
N LEU A 680 -17.33 5.38 10.40
CA LEU A 680 -17.34 5.49 8.94
C LEU A 680 -15.92 5.43 8.34
N GLY A 681 -14.90 5.37 9.20
CA GLY A 681 -13.51 5.37 8.77
C GLY A 681 -13.10 6.68 8.10
N TRP A 682 -13.74 7.79 8.49
CA TRP A 682 -13.47 9.14 7.98
C TRP A 682 -12.71 9.93 9.04
N VAL A 683 -11.61 10.53 8.65
CA VAL A 683 -10.80 11.39 9.50
C VAL A 683 -10.81 12.79 8.89
N PRO A 684 -11.36 13.81 9.59
CA PRO A 684 -11.32 15.18 9.08
C PRO A 684 -9.87 15.64 8.92
N PRO A 685 -9.59 16.56 7.99
CA PRO A 685 -8.27 17.20 7.90
C PRO A 685 -7.88 17.78 9.27
N GLN A 686 -6.79 17.27 9.85
CA GLN A 686 -6.31 17.74 11.14
C GLN A 686 -5.67 19.13 10.98
N LYS A 687 -6.25 20.15 11.61
CA LYS A 687 -5.55 21.43 11.77
C LYS A 687 -4.50 21.25 12.85
N VAL A 688 -3.23 21.18 12.47
CA VAL A 688 -2.12 21.12 13.42
C VAL A 688 -2.15 22.36 14.30
N GLN A 689 -2.40 22.17 15.59
CA GLN A 689 -2.42 23.26 16.58
C GLN A 689 -1.02 23.46 17.13
N PHE A 690 -0.09 23.84 16.25
CA PHE A 690 1.30 24.02 16.61
C PHE A 690 1.48 24.99 17.79
N GLY A 691 2.36 24.66 18.73
CA GLY A 691 2.64 25.45 19.93
C GLY A 691 1.57 25.31 21.01
N LYS A 692 0.47 24.58 20.76
CA LYS A 692 -0.54 24.33 21.79
C LYS A 692 0.06 23.51 22.93
N VAL A 693 -0.01 24.09 24.13
CA VAL A 693 0.33 23.41 25.38
C VAL A 693 -0.93 22.81 25.99
N THR A 694 -0.82 21.59 26.49
CA THR A 694 -1.89 20.91 27.24
C THR A 694 -1.48 20.86 28.72
N PRO A 695 -2.26 21.46 29.63
CA PRO A 695 -1.94 21.42 31.05
C PRO A 695 -2.16 20.02 31.64
N LEU A 696 -1.56 19.79 32.81
CA LEU A 696 -1.94 18.66 33.65
C LEU A 696 -3.38 18.83 34.13
N SER A 697 -4.06 17.73 34.43
CA SER A 697 -5.37 17.81 35.11
C SER A 697 -5.18 18.44 36.49
N GLU A 698 -6.16 19.21 36.98
CA GLU A 698 -6.12 19.87 38.31
C GLU A 698 -5.60 18.96 39.44
N LYS A 699 -6.04 17.69 39.48
CA LYS A 699 -5.62 16.69 40.49
C LYS A 699 -4.14 16.29 40.42
N LYS A 700 -3.46 16.61 39.33
CA LYS A 700 -2.06 16.27 39.03
C LYS A 700 -1.20 17.50 38.80
N THR A 701 -1.75 18.71 38.94
CA THR A 701 -0.98 19.95 38.75
C THR A 701 0.16 19.99 39.76
N ILE A 702 1.36 20.32 39.27
CA ILE A 702 2.56 20.45 40.07
C ILE A 702 3.01 21.90 39.94
N SER A 703 2.95 22.64 41.05
CA SER A 703 3.43 24.02 41.13
C SER A 703 4.84 24.05 41.72
N LEU A 704 5.75 24.76 41.05
CA LEU A 704 7.16 24.87 41.40
C LEU A 704 7.51 26.34 41.59
N GLU A 705 8.30 26.65 42.62
CA GLU A 705 8.94 27.97 42.71
C GLU A 705 9.97 28.12 41.58
N TRP A 706 10.06 29.29 40.95
CA TRP A 706 10.94 29.54 39.81
C TRP A 706 12.37 29.05 40.06
N VAL A 707 12.94 29.38 41.22
CA VAL A 707 14.32 28.99 41.61
C VAL A 707 14.56 27.48 41.73
N LYS A 708 13.50 26.67 41.76
CA LYS A 708 13.56 25.20 41.81
C LYS A 708 13.43 24.57 40.41
N THR A 709 13.14 25.36 39.38
CA THR A 709 13.03 24.89 38.00
C THR A 709 14.40 24.84 37.33
N GLN A 710 14.59 23.93 36.38
CA GLN A 710 15.80 23.91 35.55
C GLN A 710 15.88 25.15 34.66
N ALA A 711 14.72 25.65 34.20
CA ALA A 711 14.62 26.90 33.44
C ALA A 711 15.34 28.08 34.13
N SER A 712 15.25 28.20 35.45
CA SER A 712 15.89 29.30 36.19
C SER A 712 17.42 29.35 36.12
N SER A 713 18.06 28.23 35.76
CA SER A 713 19.51 28.16 35.59
C SER A 713 20.00 28.69 34.24
N VAL A 714 19.12 28.80 33.25
CA VAL A 714 19.48 29.05 31.84
C VAL A 714 18.63 30.13 31.15
N HIS A 715 17.48 30.50 31.71
CA HIS A 715 16.62 31.58 31.22
C HIS A 715 16.91 32.90 31.97
N PRO A 716 16.77 34.06 31.31
CA PRO A 716 16.76 35.36 31.99
C PRO A 716 15.75 35.41 33.15
N ALA A 717 15.99 36.30 34.12
CA ALA A 717 15.09 36.48 35.26
C ALA A 717 13.67 36.86 34.80
N VAL A 718 12.67 36.17 35.35
CA VAL A 718 11.23 36.41 35.15
C VAL A 718 10.60 37.01 36.41
N LYS A 719 9.45 37.66 36.28
CA LYS A 719 8.73 38.30 37.40
C LYS A 719 7.90 37.27 38.20
N ALA A 720 7.38 36.24 37.53
CA ALA A 720 6.53 35.21 38.11
C ALA A 720 7.34 34.27 39.00
N THR A 721 6.92 34.16 40.26
CA THR A 721 7.63 33.37 41.28
C THR A 721 7.21 31.90 41.30
N VAL A 722 6.04 31.56 40.76
CA VAL A 722 5.47 30.20 40.76
C VAL A 722 5.00 29.82 39.36
N TRP A 723 5.40 28.61 38.95
CA TRP A 723 5.16 28.03 37.63
C TRP A 723 4.54 26.65 37.76
N GLU A 724 3.71 26.26 36.80
CA GLU A 724 3.06 24.96 36.74
C GLU A 724 3.66 24.08 35.64
N GLU A 725 3.88 22.80 35.95
CA GLU A 725 4.23 21.82 34.93
C GLU A 725 3.02 21.49 34.03
N ASN A 726 3.28 21.45 32.72
CA ASN A 726 2.32 21.08 31.70
C ASN A 726 2.57 19.65 31.19
N ARG A 727 1.52 19.03 30.65
CA ARG A 727 1.56 17.64 30.19
C ARG A 727 2.34 17.49 28.89
N SER A 728 2.06 18.36 27.91
CA SER A 728 2.61 18.22 26.56
C SER A 728 2.55 19.52 25.77
N VAL A 729 3.39 19.62 24.74
CA VAL A 729 3.37 20.66 23.69
C VAL A 729 3.22 20.01 22.31
N ILE A 730 2.53 20.66 21.38
CA ILE A 730 2.40 20.19 19.99
C ILE A 730 3.53 20.80 19.13
N ALA A 731 4.35 19.95 18.51
CA ALA A 731 5.44 20.33 17.61
C ALA A 731 4.96 20.77 16.22
N GLN A 732 5.83 21.37 15.38
CA GLN A 732 5.46 21.85 14.03
C GLN A 732 4.95 20.71 13.14
N SER A 733 5.51 19.51 13.29
CA SER A 733 5.03 18.28 12.63
C SER A 733 3.63 17.83 13.08
N GLY A 734 3.11 18.38 14.19
CA GLY A 734 1.90 17.93 14.86
C GLY A 734 2.12 16.87 15.94
N ASP A 735 3.37 16.50 16.20
CA ASP A 735 3.71 15.55 17.27
C ASP A 735 3.34 16.08 18.65
N ILE A 736 2.86 15.20 19.52
CA ILE A 736 2.65 15.50 20.92
C ILE A 736 3.95 15.18 21.66
N CYS A 737 4.66 16.21 22.11
CA CYS A 737 5.90 16.08 22.88
C CYS A 737 5.61 16.21 24.37
N THR A 738 6.10 15.26 25.17
CA THR A 738 5.97 15.23 26.63
C THR A 738 7.35 15.34 27.29
N LYS A 739 7.39 15.58 28.61
CA LYS A 739 8.63 15.45 29.39
C LYS A 739 9.31 14.10 29.11
N GLY A 740 10.61 14.13 28.82
CA GLY A 740 11.43 12.99 28.40
C GLY A 740 11.44 12.71 26.89
N SER A 741 10.58 13.36 26.09
CA SER A 741 10.61 13.18 24.62
C SER A 741 11.88 13.75 24.02
N TRP A 742 12.50 13.00 23.11
CA TRP A 742 13.54 13.51 22.23
C TRP A 742 12.92 14.37 21.13
N ILE A 743 13.43 15.59 20.97
CA ILE A 743 12.90 16.58 20.04
C ILE A 743 14.01 17.25 19.25
N ALA A 744 13.72 17.57 17.99
CA ALA A 744 14.48 18.52 17.20
C ALA A 744 13.94 19.93 17.45
N VAL A 745 14.82 20.86 17.75
CA VAL A 745 14.47 22.27 18.03
C VAL A 745 15.23 23.20 17.09
N ARG A 746 14.58 24.29 16.69
CA ARG A 746 15.20 25.37 15.93
C ARG A 746 15.95 26.30 16.88
N ARG A 747 17.21 26.64 16.57
CA ARG A 747 17.97 27.68 17.30
C ARG A 747 18.01 28.99 16.53
N SER A 748 18.11 28.89 15.20
CA SER A 748 18.06 30.02 14.26
C SER A 748 17.49 29.54 12.93
N ASN A 749 17.43 30.41 11.92
CA ASN A 749 16.90 30.02 10.60
C ASN A 749 17.69 28.88 9.93
N SER A 750 18.97 28.69 10.28
CA SER A 750 19.85 27.67 9.70
C SER A 750 20.40 26.67 10.72
N GLU A 751 20.16 26.87 12.02
CA GLU A 751 20.69 26.02 13.07
C GLU A 751 19.58 25.26 13.80
N PHE A 752 19.86 23.99 14.07
CA PHE A 752 19.02 23.13 14.89
C PHE A 752 19.83 22.49 16.01
N MET A 753 19.11 21.93 16.97
CA MET A 753 19.66 21.04 17.99
C MET A 753 18.72 19.86 18.18
N ILE A 754 19.28 18.73 18.59
CA ILE A 754 18.51 17.59 19.10
C ILE A 754 18.73 17.51 20.59
N GLY A 755 17.65 17.43 21.36
CA GLY A 755 17.71 17.38 22.81
C GLY A 755 16.53 16.64 23.42
N ARG A 756 16.56 16.48 24.74
CA ARG A 756 15.51 15.80 25.51
C ARG A 756 14.69 16.82 26.29
N LEU A 757 13.38 16.84 26.09
CA LEU A 757 12.48 17.80 26.73
C LEU A 757 12.42 17.57 28.25
N ALA A 758 12.93 18.52 29.04
CA ALA A 758 13.04 18.39 30.50
C ALA A 758 11.85 19.01 31.24
N GLU A 759 11.37 20.18 30.80
CA GLU A 759 10.28 20.92 31.46
C GLU A 759 9.38 21.60 30.44
N ILE A 760 8.08 21.71 30.77
CA ILE A 760 7.09 22.51 30.03
C ILE A 760 6.35 23.34 31.09
N LEU A 761 6.65 24.62 31.19
CA LEU A 761 6.20 25.47 32.29
C LEU A 761 5.27 26.58 31.79
N SER A 762 4.26 26.93 32.59
CA SER A 762 3.44 28.14 32.43
C SER A 762 3.30 28.85 33.78
N PRO A 763 3.23 30.19 33.83
CA PRO A 763 3.11 30.88 35.11
C PRO A 763 1.73 30.64 35.71
N THR A 764 1.63 30.48 37.03
CA THR A 764 0.32 30.28 37.71
C THR A 764 -0.58 31.51 37.56
N ILE A 765 0.02 32.70 37.41
CA ILE A 765 -0.66 33.97 37.15
C ILE A 765 0.09 34.63 36.01
N THR A 766 -0.61 35.01 34.94
CA THR A 766 -0.01 35.76 33.83
C THR A 766 0.47 37.12 34.31
N ILE A 767 1.75 37.43 34.09
CA ILE A 767 2.36 38.72 34.43
C ILE A 767 2.88 39.37 33.14
N ASP A 768 2.53 40.64 32.94
CA ASP A 768 2.96 41.38 31.76
C ASP A 768 4.50 41.46 31.66
N GLY A 769 5.03 41.08 30.49
CA GLY A 769 6.45 40.98 30.18
C GLY A 769 7.11 39.63 30.49
N ASP A 770 6.43 38.70 31.16
CA ASP A 770 6.90 37.31 31.28
C ASP A 770 6.37 36.45 30.12
N PRO A 771 7.08 35.39 29.72
CA PRO A 771 6.58 34.48 28.68
C PRO A 771 5.42 33.64 29.20
N ASP A 772 4.42 33.39 28.34
CA ASP A 772 3.28 32.52 28.67
C ASP A 772 3.71 31.07 28.91
N TYR A 773 4.78 30.63 28.23
CA TYR A 773 5.33 29.30 28.34
C TYR A 773 6.85 29.31 28.25
N ILE A 774 7.49 28.45 29.05
CA ILE A 774 8.94 28.19 28.98
C ILE A 774 9.14 26.68 28.85
N LEU A 775 9.88 26.27 27.81
CA LEU A 775 10.31 24.90 27.61
C LEU A 775 11.80 24.79 27.93
N THR A 776 12.17 23.85 28.79
CA THR A 776 13.58 23.54 29.06
C THR A 776 13.97 22.26 28.35
N VAL A 777 15.04 22.28 27.58
CA VAL A 777 15.57 21.14 26.83
C VAL A 777 16.97 20.83 27.33
N GLU A 778 17.21 19.56 27.65
CA GLU A 778 18.53 19.01 27.90
C GLU A 778 19.27 18.85 26.58
N THR A 779 20.49 19.39 26.50
CA THR A 779 21.25 19.50 25.25
C THR A 779 22.21 18.33 25.05
N PHE A 780 22.43 17.99 23.78
CA PHE A 780 23.37 16.94 23.37
C PHE A 780 24.18 17.40 22.15
N SER A 781 25.44 16.99 22.09
CA SER A 781 26.30 17.18 20.92
C SER A 781 26.02 16.08 19.89
N LEU A 782 25.70 16.48 18.65
CA LEU A 782 25.64 15.58 17.51
C LEU A 782 27.06 15.23 17.04
N GLY A 783 27.37 13.94 16.94
CA GLY A 783 28.66 13.48 16.45
C GLY A 783 28.88 13.75 14.96
N GLU A 784 30.11 14.11 14.59
CA GLU A 784 30.51 14.31 13.17
C GLU A 784 30.52 13.00 12.38
N ASN A 785 30.71 11.88 13.06
CA ASN A 785 30.78 10.55 12.48
C ASN A 785 29.62 9.68 12.99
N ARG A 786 29.23 8.70 12.16
CA ARG A 786 28.25 7.68 12.53
C ARG A 786 28.83 6.68 13.51
N HIS A 787 27.94 6.01 14.23
CA HIS A 787 28.29 4.90 15.10
C HIS A 787 28.97 3.77 14.30
N PRO A 788 30.12 3.23 14.74
CA PRO A 788 30.90 2.24 13.98
C PRO A 788 30.13 0.95 13.67
N ASP A 789 29.32 0.46 14.62
CA ASP A 789 28.49 -0.73 14.38
C ASP A 789 27.15 -0.44 13.68
N PHE A 790 26.38 0.53 14.17
CA PHE A 790 25.01 0.79 13.70
C PHE A 790 24.95 1.63 12.42
N ASP A 791 26.01 2.34 12.04
CA ASP A 791 26.06 3.32 10.95
C ASP A 791 24.95 4.39 11.05
N MET A 792 24.67 4.84 12.29
CA MET A 792 23.66 5.87 12.61
C MET A 792 24.30 7.07 13.33
N PRO A 793 23.67 8.27 13.29
CA PRO A 793 24.15 9.43 14.03
C PRO A 793 24.17 9.17 15.55
N ILE A 794 25.18 9.73 16.22
CA ILE A 794 25.37 9.61 17.68
C ILE A 794 25.05 10.95 18.34
N LEU A 795 24.39 10.90 19.49
CA LEU A 795 24.27 12.01 20.43
C LEU A 795 25.07 11.69 21.68
N ARG A 796 25.86 12.65 22.15
CA ARG A 796 26.59 12.53 23.42
C ARG A 796 26.40 13.76 24.28
N ARG A 797 26.56 13.62 25.59
CA ARG A 797 26.61 14.80 26.47
C ARG A 797 27.74 15.74 26.02
N PRO A 798 27.50 17.06 26.01
CA PRO A 798 28.55 18.01 25.69
C PRO A 798 29.69 17.94 26.71
N THR A 799 30.92 18.05 26.23
CA THR A 799 32.11 18.18 27.05
C THR A 799 32.31 19.64 27.46
N ALA A 800 33.06 19.86 28.54
CA ALA A 800 33.39 21.22 29.01
C ALA A 800 34.12 22.07 27.94
N ALA A 801 34.79 21.43 26.98
CA ALA A 801 35.49 22.12 25.89
C ALA A 801 34.56 22.67 24.80
N GLU A 802 33.34 22.13 24.66
CA GLU A 802 32.40 22.51 23.60
C GLU A 802 31.58 23.76 23.93
N ASN A 803 31.64 24.26 25.17
CA ASN A 803 30.89 25.43 25.64
C ASN A 803 29.37 25.37 25.34
N ILE A 804 28.79 24.17 25.26
CA ILE A 804 27.34 23.97 25.12
C ILE A 804 26.74 23.80 26.52
N PRO A 805 25.75 24.61 26.91
CA PRO A 805 25.15 24.52 28.25
C PRO A 805 24.32 23.24 28.38
N ALA A 806 24.36 22.58 29.54
CA ALA A 806 23.66 21.31 29.76
C ALA A 806 22.14 21.40 29.51
N PHE A 807 21.56 22.57 29.77
CA PHE A 807 20.17 22.90 29.46
C PHE A 807 20.09 24.17 28.63
N MET A 808 18.98 24.32 27.91
CA MET A 808 18.62 25.58 27.27
C MET A 808 17.10 25.76 27.27
N THR A 809 16.64 26.99 27.22
CA THR A 809 15.24 27.30 27.00
C THR A 809 14.92 27.47 25.53
N VAL A 810 13.74 27.01 25.11
CA VAL A 810 13.22 27.15 23.75
C VAL A 810 11.79 27.68 23.78
N GLY A 811 11.39 28.40 22.72
CA GLY A 811 10.00 28.79 22.56
C GLY A 811 9.13 27.61 22.14
N ILE A 812 7.83 27.70 22.44
CA ILE A 812 6.83 26.72 21.94
C ILE A 812 6.82 26.64 20.41
N SER A 813 7.23 27.74 19.74
CA SER A 813 7.32 27.86 18.29
C SER A 813 8.58 27.24 17.68
N ASP A 814 9.51 26.76 18.49
CA ASP A 814 10.80 26.26 18.02
C ASP A 814 10.89 24.73 18.01
N VAL A 815 9.89 24.04 18.58
CA VAL A 815 9.83 22.57 18.59
C VAL A 815 9.40 22.07 17.21
N LEU A 816 10.35 21.50 16.47
CA LEU A 816 10.14 21.07 15.08
C LEU A 816 9.34 19.76 15.02
N PHE A 817 9.88 18.70 15.62
CA PHE A 817 9.28 17.37 15.62
C PHE A 817 9.93 16.48 16.69
N SER A 818 9.26 15.38 17.04
CA SER A 818 9.79 14.32 17.90
C SER A 818 10.54 13.27 17.10
N LEU A 819 11.58 12.68 17.66
CA LEU A 819 12.36 11.63 16.99
C LEU A 819 12.69 10.48 17.94
N SER A 820 12.95 9.30 17.36
CA SER A 820 13.37 8.13 18.14
C SER A 820 14.87 8.15 18.37
N VAL A 821 15.26 8.03 19.63
CA VAL A 821 16.65 7.96 20.08
C VAL A 821 16.77 6.81 21.07
N GLN A 822 17.80 5.98 20.91
CA GLN A 822 18.03 4.82 21.78
C GLN A 822 19.33 4.99 22.55
N HIS A 823 19.33 4.59 23.82
CA HIS A 823 20.57 4.54 24.60
C HIS A 823 21.55 3.53 23.97
N ASP A 824 22.83 3.89 23.89
CA ASP A 824 23.87 3.01 23.37
C ASP A 824 24.28 1.94 24.40
N CYS A 825 23.41 0.94 24.53
CA CYS A 825 23.58 -0.15 25.48
C CYS A 825 24.75 -1.08 25.13
N ARG A 826 25.13 -1.12 23.85
CA ARG A 826 26.20 -1.97 23.34
C ARG A 826 27.56 -1.42 23.75
N LEU A 827 27.79 -0.12 23.54
CA LEU A 827 29.01 0.56 23.98
C LEU A 827 29.16 0.48 25.51
N ASN A 828 28.08 0.74 26.23
CA ASN A 828 28.07 0.89 27.68
C ASN A 828 27.89 -0.44 28.44
N ARG A 829 27.75 -1.57 27.73
CA ARG A 829 27.58 -2.93 28.27
C ARG A 829 26.52 -3.01 29.38
N CYS A 830 25.36 -2.38 29.15
CA CYS A 830 24.27 -2.32 30.11
C CYS A 830 23.77 -3.72 30.51
N GLN A 831 23.37 -3.87 31.77
CA GLN A 831 23.06 -5.18 32.37
C GLN A 831 21.61 -5.26 32.84
N LEU A 832 21.05 -6.48 32.88
CA LEU A 832 19.69 -6.74 33.39
C LEU A 832 19.64 -6.80 34.93
N THR A 833 20.15 -5.76 35.60
CA THR A 833 20.25 -5.70 37.06
C THR A 833 19.10 -4.95 37.72
N ALA A 834 18.39 -4.08 36.99
CA ALA A 834 17.22 -3.37 37.51
C ALA A 834 16.01 -4.30 37.57
N GLN A 835 15.07 -4.00 38.46
CA GLN A 835 13.83 -4.78 38.62
C GLN A 835 12.61 -3.88 38.45
N ARG A 836 11.58 -4.43 37.81
CA ARG A 836 10.27 -3.78 37.69
C ARG A 836 9.18 -4.70 38.19
N VAL A 837 8.32 -4.16 39.05
CA VAL A 837 7.11 -4.85 39.49
C VAL A 837 6.17 -5.07 38.30
N VAL A 838 5.72 -6.31 38.12
CA VAL A 838 4.76 -6.63 37.06
C VAL A 838 3.39 -6.14 37.49
N ARG A 839 2.74 -5.36 36.63
CA ARG A 839 1.36 -4.91 36.82
C ARG A 839 0.41 -5.80 36.03
N GLN A 840 -0.54 -6.44 36.69
CA GLN A 840 -1.59 -7.27 36.09
C GLN A 840 -2.94 -6.76 36.55
N GLU A 841 -3.92 -6.67 35.65
CA GLU A 841 -5.29 -6.22 35.97
C GLU A 841 -5.33 -4.89 36.76
N HIS A 842 -4.47 -3.94 36.36
CA HIS A 842 -4.25 -2.65 37.04
C HIS A 842 -3.70 -2.71 38.48
N LYS A 843 -3.30 -3.88 39.00
CA LYS A 843 -2.69 -4.05 40.32
C LYS A 843 -1.21 -4.39 40.21
N GLU A 844 -0.40 -3.86 41.13
CA GLU A 844 0.97 -4.32 41.32
C GLU A 844 0.93 -5.75 41.86
N THR A 845 1.74 -6.63 41.28
CA THR A 845 1.84 -8.03 41.72
C THR A 845 3.08 -8.23 42.59
N SER A 846 3.17 -9.37 43.26
CA SER A 846 4.41 -9.79 43.92
C SER A 846 5.50 -10.23 42.94
N GLN A 847 5.19 -10.33 41.64
CA GLN A 847 6.14 -10.73 40.61
C GLN A 847 6.99 -9.54 40.18
N GLN A 848 8.30 -9.78 40.02
CA GLN A 848 9.24 -8.83 39.47
C GLN A 848 9.89 -9.41 38.22
N VAL A 849 10.18 -8.54 37.26
CA VAL A 849 10.94 -8.89 36.06
C VAL A 849 12.21 -8.05 36.01
N SER A 850 13.31 -8.68 35.58
CA SER A 850 14.54 -7.95 35.31
C SER A 850 14.33 -7.00 34.13
N VAL A 851 14.83 -5.78 34.26
CA VAL A 851 14.85 -4.77 33.23
C VAL A 851 16.28 -4.26 33.05
N LEU A 852 16.54 -3.70 31.87
CA LEU A 852 17.87 -3.17 31.55
C LEU A 852 18.16 -1.95 32.42
N ALA A 853 19.28 -1.99 33.15
CA ALA A 853 19.83 -0.87 33.86
C ALA A 853 20.93 -0.22 32.99
N HIS A 854 20.73 1.05 32.64
CA HIS A 854 21.75 1.82 31.95
C HIS A 854 22.87 2.20 32.92
N SER A 855 24.13 2.03 32.50
CA SER A 855 25.31 2.33 33.32
C SER A 855 25.63 3.83 33.38
N ASN A 856 25.20 4.60 32.38
CA ASN A 856 25.16 6.06 32.36
C ASN A 856 23.97 6.54 31.51
N ASP A 857 23.87 7.84 31.30
CA ASP A 857 22.84 8.48 30.48
C ASP A 857 23.52 9.47 29.52
N ASP A 858 24.64 9.05 28.93
CA ASP A 858 25.57 9.97 28.25
C ASP A 858 25.68 9.76 26.74
N ASN A 859 25.39 8.55 26.25
CA ASN A 859 25.60 8.16 24.84
C ASN A 859 24.34 7.55 24.24
N PHE A 860 23.93 8.10 23.10
CA PHE A 860 22.70 7.72 22.43
C PHE A 860 22.89 7.63 20.91
N ILE A 861 21.99 6.88 20.28
CA ILE A 861 21.95 6.67 18.84
C ILE A 861 20.62 7.22 18.33
N VAL A 862 20.71 8.10 17.33
CA VAL A 862 19.53 8.56 16.59
C VAL A 862 19.04 7.41 15.71
N ASN A 863 17.81 6.95 15.95
CA ASN A 863 17.29 5.76 15.28
C ASN A 863 16.88 6.07 13.83
N MET A 864 17.79 5.85 12.88
CA MET A 864 17.53 6.03 11.45
C MET A 864 16.64 4.95 10.83
N HIS A 865 16.28 3.90 11.58
CA HIS A 865 15.32 2.89 11.15
C HIS A 865 13.87 3.28 11.48
N ALA A 866 13.65 4.33 12.28
CA ALA A 866 12.32 4.82 12.60
C ALA A 866 11.57 5.27 11.35
N LEU A 867 10.28 4.93 11.25
CA LEU A 867 9.45 5.37 10.12
C LEU A 867 8.83 6.74 10.38
N HIS A 868 8.59 7.07 11.64
CA HIS A 868 8.04 8.36 12.04
C HIS A 868 9.06 9.47 11.79
N ASN A 869 8.62 10.56 11.14
CA ASN A 869 9.46 11.71 10.77
C ASN A 869 10.76 11.36 10.01
N ALA A 870 10.82 10.22 9.34
CA ALA A 870 12.04 9.75 8.67
C ALA A 870 12.54 10.73 7.59
N THR A 871 11.62 11.36 6.86
CA THR A 871 11.93 12.42 5.87
C THR A 871 12.46 13.68 6.55
N LEU A 872 11.75 14.19 7.56
CA LEU A 872 12.15 15.39 8.31
C LEU A 872 13.53 15.22 8.96
N LEU A 873 13.80 14.05 9.53
CA LEU A 873 15.09 13.74 10.14
C LEU A 873 16.23 13.74 9.11
N ARG A 874 16.02 13.18 7.91
CA ARG A 874 17.03 13.18 6.84
C ARG A 874 17.26 14.56 6.21
N GLN A 875 16.23 15.40 6.18
CA GLN A 875 16.36 16.80 5.77
C GLN A 875 17.12 17.63 6.81
N LEU A 876 16.89 17.36 8.11
CA LEU A 876 17.53 18.06 9.21
C LEU A 876 19.02 17.72 9.32
N LEU A 877 19.37 16.43 9.25
CA LEU A 877 20.74 15.97 9.49
C LEU A 877 21.69 16.23 8.31
N PRO A 878 22.97 16.53 8.58
CA PRO A 878 24.01 16.57 7.55
C PRO A 878 24.04 15.30 6.71
N ARG A 879 24.27 15.46 5.40
CA ARG A 879 24.23 14.34 4.45
C ARG A 879 25.26 13.24 4.76
N CYS A 880 26.46 13.60 5.21
CA CYS A 880 27.47 12.61 5.62
C CYS A 880 26.98 11.64 6.72
N LEU A 881 25.92 12.01 7.46
CA LEU A 881 25.29 11.17 8.49
C LEU A 881 24.10 10.34 7.98
N THR A 882 23.62 10.56 6.75
CA THR A 882 22.39 9.92 6.22
C THR A 882 22.55 9.20 4.88
N GLU A 883 23.62 9.46 4.13
CA GLU A 883 23.89 8.76 2.85
C GLU A 883 24.16 7.27 3.03
N PRO A 884 23.56 6.38 2.21
CA PRO A 884 23.84 4.96 2.33
C PRO A 884 25.28 4.68 1.90
N LYS A 885 25.91 3.70 2.55
CA LYS A 885 27.24 3.19 2.19
C LYS A 885 27.11 1.79 1.64
N SER A 886 27.66 1.53 0.46
CA SER A 886 27.71 0.18 -0.10
C SER A 886 28.53 -0.74 0.80
N LEU A 887 28.04 -1.96 1.05
CA LEU A 887 28.78 -2.98 1.82
C LEU A 887 30.07 -3.42 1.09
N HIS A 888 30.05 -3.39 -0.24
CA HIS A 888 31.16 -3.80 -1.10
C HIS A 888 31.43 -2.73 -2.16
N THR A 889 32.71 -2.40 -2.38
CA THR A 889 33.13 -1.47 -3.45
C THR A 889 32.86 -2.05 -4.83
N ASP A 890 33.17 -3.34 -5.02
CA ASP A 890 32.86 -4.10 -6.24
C ASP A 890 31.86 -5.21 -5.90
N ARG A 891 30.57 -4.90 -6.09
CA ARG A 891 29.48 -5.86 -5.86
C ARG A 891 29.53 -7.02 -6.84
N HIS A 892 29.96 -6.79 -8.08
CA HIS A 892 30.05 -7.86 -9.08
C HIS A 892 31.09 -8.90 -8.64
N ALA A 893 32.29 -8.48 -8.28
CA ALA A 893 33.33 -9.38 -7.74
C ALA A 893 32.85 -10.14 -6.50
N TYR A 894 32.12 -9.47 -5.60
CA TYR A 894 31.52 -10.10 -4.43
C TYR A 894 30.49 -11.19 -4.82
N HIS A 895 29.62 -10.92 -5.79
CA HIS A 895 28.63 -11.91 -6.26
C HIS A 895 29.30 -13.17 -6.84
N LEU A 896 30.45 -13.02 -7.53
CA LEU A 896 31.26 -14.14 -8.03
C LEU A 896 31.95 -14.95 -6.92
N GLU A 897 32.24 -14.33 -5.78
CA GLU A 897 32.74 -15.06 -4.61
C GLU A 897 31.61 -15.89 -3.99
N VAL A 898 30.45 -15.26 -3.80
CA VAL A 898 29.27 -15.90 -3.19
C VAL A 898 28.67 -17.00 -4.08
N SER A 899 28.75 -16.87 -5.41
CA SER A 899 28.31 -17.90 -6.36
C SER A 899 29.02 -19.24 -6.13
N LYS A 900 30.31 -19.23 -5.80
CA LYS A 900 31.08 -20.45 -5.48
C LYS A 900 30.53 -21.15 -4.25
N LYS A 901 30.25 -20.40 -3.18
CA LYS A 901 29.59 -20.94 -1.97
C LYS A 901 28.21 -21.50 -2.31
N TYR A 902 27.45 -20.82 -3.16
CA TYR A 902 26.15 -21.32 -3.65
C TYR A 902 26.29 -22.65 -4.40
N GLN A 903 27.23 -22.76 -5.35
CA GLN A 903 27.52 -23.98 -6.11
C GLN A 903 27.86 -25.16 -5.19
N ASP A 904 28.76 -24.94 -4.22
CA ASP A 904 29.16 -25.94 -3.23
C ASP A 904 27.97 -26.44 -2.40
N ASP A 905 27.11 -25.51 -1.97
CA ASP A 905 25.93 -25.84 -1.17
C ASP A 905 24.87 -26.57 -1.99
N GLN A 906 24.69 -26.23 -3.28
CA GLN A 906 23.83 -27.01 -4.18
C GLN A 906 24.37 -28.42 -4.42
N GLU A 907 25.69 -28.57 -4.58
CA GLU A 907 26.31 -29.88 -4.75
C GLU A 907 26.11 -30.76 -3.49
N LYS A 908 26.30 -30.19 -2.30
CA LYS A 908 26.01 -30.87 -1.02
C LYS A 908 24.53 -31.29 -0.94
N ARG A 909 23.59 -30.39 -1.29
CA ARG A 909 22.15 -30.69 -1.31
C ARG A 909 21.81 -31.82 -2.28
N ARG A 910 22.39 -31.83 -3.48
CA ARG A 910 22.25 -32.92 -4.46
C ARG A 910 22.78 -34.25 -3.92
N LYS A 911 23.96 -34.26 -3.29
CA LYS A 911 24.54 -35.46 -2.65
C LYS A 911 23.65 -35.99 -1.52
N GLN A 912 23.14 -35.11 -0.66
CA GLN A 912 22.23 -35.47 0.44
C GLN A 912 20.86 -35.97 -0.05
N GLY A 913 20.29 -35.33 -1.08
CA GLY A 913 19.03 -35.75 -1.71
C GLY A 913 19.16 -37.15 -2.33
N THR A 914 20.24 -37.39 -3.07
CA THR A 914 20.58 -38.70 -3.65
C THR A 914 20.76 -39.76 -2.57
N SER A 915 21.38 -39.42 -1.43
CA SER A 915 21.54 -40.32 -0.28
C SER A 915 20.20 -40.66 0.40
N LYS A 916 19.33 -39.67 0.63
CA LYS A 916 17.97 -39.88 1.16
C LYS A 916 17.14 -40.75 0.21
N GLN A 917 17.21 -40.51 -1.09
CA GLN A 917 16.50 -41.29 -2.10
C GLN A 917 17.04 -42.73 -2.16
N LYS A 918 18.36 -42.94 -2.11
CA LYS A 918 18.98 -44.26 -1.95
C LYS A 918 18.56 -44.97 -0.66
N ARG A 919 18.39 -44.24 0.46
CA ARG A 919 17.92 -44.78 1.74
C ARG A 919 16.43 -45.18 1.69
N LEU A 920 15.58 -44.38 1.06
CA LEU A 920 14.17 -44.68 0.82
C LEU A 920 13.98 -45.87 -0.13
N VAL A 921 14.81 -45.96 -1.18
CA VAL A 921 14.84 -47.11 -2.10
C VAL A 921 15.31 -48.37 -1.37
N LYS A 922 16.34 -48.28 -0.51
CA LYS A 922 16.79 -49.40 0.34
C LYS A 922 15.72 -49.85 1.34
N LEU A 923 14.98 -48.93 1.97
CA LEU A 923 13.87 -49.25 2.87
C LEU A 923 12.73 -49.98 2.13
N ARG A 924 12.32 -49.46 0.96
CA ARG A 924 11.33 -50.14 0.09
C ARG A 924 11.80 -51.50 -0.42
N TRP A 925 13.11 -51.67 -0.66
CA TRP A 925 13.70 -52.96 -1.02
C TRP A 925 13.76 -53.93 0.18
N GLY A 926 14.00 -53.43 1.39
CA GLY A 926 13.95 -54.18 2.64
C GLY A 926 12.54 -54.70 2.96
N GLU A 927 11.52 -53.83 2.84
CA GLU A 927 10.11 -54.20 3.01
C GLU A 927 9.65 -55.25 1.98
N ARG A 928 10.12 -55.13 0.72
CA ARG A 928 9.89 -56.16 -0.30
C ARG A 928 10.58 -57.49 0.00
N LYS A 929 11.74 -57.49 0.67
CA LYS A 929 12.43 -58.72 1.10
C LYS A 929 11.75 -59.37 2.30
N SER A 930 11.29 -58.61 3.30
CA SER A 930 10.52 -59.14 4.43
C SER A 930 9.23 -59.81 3.97
N ARG A 931 8.47 -59.16 3.08
CA ARG A 931 7.25 -59.77 2.50
C ARG A 931 7.50 -61.04 1.69
N LYS A 932 8.69 -61.16 1.07
CA LYS A 932 9.10 -62.35 0.32
C LYS A 932 9.65 -63.48 1.22
N TRP A 933 10.09 -63.13 2.43
CA TRP A 933 10.54 -64.08 3.44
C TRP A 933 9.34 -64.66 4.22
N GLU A 934 8.36 -63.82 4.56
CA GLU A 934 7.05 -64.23 5.10
C GLU A 934 6.30 -65.14 4.11
N SER A 935 6.29 -64.82 2.81
CA SER A 935 5.64 -65.68 1.80
C SER A 935 6.34 -67.03 1.57
N ASN A 936 7.64 -67.15 1.88
CA ASN A 936 8.39 -68.40 1.73
C ASN A 936 8.32 -69.29 2.98
N THR A 937 8.10 -68.70 4.17
CA THR A 937 7.91 -69.46 5.41
C THR A 937 6.52 -70.07 5.50
N ASP A 938 5.52 -69.48 4.85
CA ASP A 938 4.18 -70.06 4.71
C ASP A 938 4.11 -71.23 3.70
N LEU A 939 5.07 -71.33 2.77
CA LEU A 939 5.14 -72.43 1.80
C LEU A 939 5.90 -73.67 2.34
N GLU A 940 6.82 -73.51 3.28
CA GLU A 940 7.54 -74.64 3.91
C GLU A 940 6.72 -75.34 5.01
N ASN A 941 5.68 -74.69 5.56
CA ASN A 941 4.77 -75.31 6.54
C ASN A 941 3.56 -76.03 5.91
N ALA A 942 3.45 -76.08 4.58
CA ALA A 942 2.33 -76.73 3.87
C ALA A 942 2.64 -78.16 3.37
N HIS A 943 3.82 -78.71 3.67
CA HIS A 943 4.23 -80.09 3.34
C HIS A 943 4.86 -80.82 4.55
N GLY A 944 4.18 -80.76 5.70
CA GLY A 944 4.43 -81.59 6.88
C GLY A 944 3.14 -82.22 7.39
#